data_AF-A0A7X0JSP1-F1
#
_entry.id   AF-A0A7X0JSP1-F1
#
_cell.length_a   1.000
_cell.length_b   1.000
_cell.length_c   1.000
_cell.angle_alpha   90.00
_cell.angle_beta   90.00
_cell.angle_gamma   90.00
#
_symmetry.space_group_name_H-M   'P 1'
#
loop_
_entity.id
_entity.type
_entity.pdbx_description
1 polymer ?
#
loop_
_entity_poly.entity_id
_entity_poly.type
_entity_poly.pdbx_seq_one_letter_code
_entity_poly.pdbx_strand_id
1 'polypeptide(L)'
;MSKKKQPLTGGDVLPGSGKSLRDAGNAESDDKTVIQSVARPSAQNSQQKPEDDSSDKTQFASTSAPQAVTPDDGSDKTVLLGSAEIDDPKASDKTQFIHPADTGDDRTVMLGGSVNATELLHDSATQLQGENVTVAGALSPEQLQTGQLDEEGRTVIKDRFVLESLLGSGGMGAVYKAKDLRKVEAKDRDPWVAVKVLNENFKNHPSAFISLQREARKSQTLAHPNIVQVFDFDRDGDMVYMTMELLSGASLEEVIKLNPEGLPLEQILPLTRQMGEALAHAHRHRITHADFKPGNVFLCDGDVAKVIDFGIARAVSSVETDQRDDKTVFDPNSLGALTPAYASLEMLLGEEPLPSCDVYALGCIVYELLSGKHPFGKKPADQVAIERMKPKRLPQLNRRQWKALRRSLALKRVNRFTTVDEFLNEFVPIVNPWRRPVALAAVAASLLLAFAGYRAYQSQEKEKQLEIEKQALAARQAEQQREMATQRQVQEFGTKLSSDFGTLTEEAGELQELLDQRNLSFDTGALWQRQTAVIMDELLEVYESDEWKVDAGKHPLAARDDFQQMLNDQDLKRQQAKQTLANWARTYNFTLSDAYLAGAIDAADENRFSEAQRLSQRARELNPNSVQLSQVDGHIERQISAYQAEQERLAQAREAARLAAERQRLRDAFEVEVASLRETVQQCQSGLLREGRGGVFKLDLERLAGEFTRVANRYPVFQNEIQQLQQNSMSDISSCIRVYGYGKTQDAKDKALLASQLFPTSAVLFESMEIYPWNSCKTSFAGRGQRYSCRDRFLENDEFRGPELLVIPNSPGEQAYAISKYEISESEFNDFCAQSQLCSPSSNSGNIPVTGRSIDLFRSYAQWLSSETGFEYQLPSYKQWYKAAAANQSPLDSGRNCTLNSRGIRKGDSLLPVDMGAGNRWGMVNHVGNAQEVVLHPDGLRAAGGSHAVAMESCNLDSLNPISTGGDARSGFRVVKLLP
;
A
#
# COMPACT_ATOMS: atom_id res chain seq x y z
N MET A 1 59.49 -3.16 -17.94
CA MET A 1 60.45 -2.08 -17.62
C MET A 1 59.93 -1.37 -16.36
N SER A 2 60.64 -1.33 -15.23
CA SER A 2 61.62 -0.27 -14.83
C SER A 2 60.98 1.13 -14.80
N LYS A 3 60.94 1.92 -13.69
CA LYS A 3 61.65 1.99 -12.39
C LYS A 3 60.73 2.65 -11.30
N LYS A 4 61.06 2.87 -10.00
CA LYS A 4 61.82 2.18 -8.91
C LYS A 4 61.94 3.14 -7.68
N LYS A 5 61.73 2.68 -6.42
CA LYS A 5 61.98 3.35 -5.10
C LYS A 5 61.09 4.58 -4.73
N GLN A 6 60.62 4.84 -3.49
CA GLN A 6 61.10 4.78 -2.07
C GLN A 6 61.82 6.07 -1.54
N PRO A 7 61.82 6.35 -0.21
CA PRO A 7 61.47 7.68 0.36
C PRO A 7 62.63 8.40 1.10
N LEU A 8 62.33 9.48 1.87
CA LEU A 8 63.00 10.12 3.06
C LEU A 8 62.10 11.37 3.43
N THR A 9 61.62 11.70 4.64
CA THR A 9 62.14 12.01 6.01
C THR A 9 62.76 13.41 6.23
N GLY A 10 62.33 14.09 7.31
CA GLY A 10 62.92 15.30 7.91
C GLY A 10 61.86 16.16 8.63
N GLY A 11 62.06 16.70 9.83
CA GLY A 11 63.19 16.59 10.77
C GLY A 11 62.82 17.12 12.18
N ASP A 12 63.72 16.96 13.15
CA ASP A 12 63.49 17.23 14.58
C ASP A 12 63.51 18.71 14.99
N VAL A 13 62.99 19.03 16.20
CA VAL A 13 63.76 19.67 17.31
C VAL A 13 62.90 19.79 18.59
N LEU A 14 63.52 19.47 19.73
CA LEU A 14 63.08 19.61 21.14
C LEU A 14 64.10 20.54 21.88
N PRO A 15 63.98 20.96 23.17
CA PRO A 15 63.25 20.32 24.29
C PRO A 15 62.60 21.25 25.36
N GLY A 16 61.99 20.64 26.39
CA GLY A 16 61.60 21.29 27.66
C GLY A 16 61.30 20.27 28.78
N SER A 17 61.89 20.44 29.97
CA SER A 17 61.76 19.58 31.18
C SER A 17 60.45 19.81 31.96
N GLY A 18 59.91 18.90 32.80
CA GLY A 18 60.32 17.53 33.19
C GLY A 18 60.14 17.24 34.71
N LYS A 19 59.87 15.96 35.10
CA LYS A 19 59.82 15.42 36.51
C LYS A 19 58.63 15.90 37.40
N SER A 20 58.14 15.23 38.47
CA SER A 20 58.36 13.86 39.03
C SER A 20 57.42 13.52 40.24
N LEU A 21 56.87 12.28 40.30
CA LEU A 21 56.53 11.42 41.48
C LEU A 21 55.57 11.85 42.65
N ARG A 22 54.53 11.02 42.85
CA ARG A 22 54.15 10.24 44.09
C ARG A 22 53.26 10.72 45.27
N ASP A 23 52.42 9.76 45.69
CA ASP A 23 52.02 9.24 47.03
C ASP A 23 51.11 10.02 48.05
N ALA A 24 49.88 9.46 48.21
CA ALA A 24 49.15 9.06 49.44
C ALA A 24 48.94 9.96 50.70
N GLY A 25 47.71 9.93 51.25
CA GLY A 25 47.32 10.45 52.59
C GLY A 25 45.83 10.20 52.90
N ASN A 26 45.42 10.11 54.18
CA ASN A 26 44.08 9.63 54.63
C ASN A 26 43.47 10.47 55.79
N ALA A 27 42.23 10.17 56.22
CA ALA A 27 41.55 10.56 57.51
C ALA A 27 41.07 12.04 57.71
N GLU A 28 40.01 12.39 58.49
CA GLU A 28 38.81 11.66 59.01
C GLU A 28 37.74 12.62 59.66
N SER A 29 36.62 12.04 60.16
CA SER A 29 35.69 12.48 61.25
C SER A 29 34.78 13.74 61.16
N ASP A 30 33.49 13.51 60.89
CA ASP A 30 32.31 13.51 61.82
C ASP A 30 31.98 14.63 62.85
N ASP A 31 30.82 15.27 62.60
CA ASP A 31 29.58 15.31 63.42
C ASP A 31 29.30 16.38 64.53
N LYS A 32 27.99 16.73 64.63
CA LYS A 32 27.22 17.48 65.67
C LYS A 32 27.36 19.03 65.74
N THR A 33 26.36 19.85 66.10
CA THR A 33 24.86 19.91 66.01
C THR A 33 24.36 20.88 67.11
N VAL A 34 23.50 21.89 66.84
CA VAL A 34 22.60 22.55 67.84
C VAL A 34 21.59 23.56 67.23
N ILE A 35 20.28 23.34 67.49
CA ILE A 35 19.16 24.25 67.91
C ILE A 35 19.07 25.68 67.25
N GLN A 36 17.95 26.20 66.73
CA GLN A 36 16.64 26.42 67.40
C GLN A 36 15.37 26.54 66.48
N SER A 37 14.20 26.46 67.14
CA SER A 37 12.78 26.50 66.70
C SER A 37 12.29 27.80 66.03
N VAL A 38 11.08 27.95 65.44
CA VAL A 38 9.76 27.34 65.74
C VAL A 38 8.97 27.01 64.45
N ALA A 39 7.82 26.32 64.55
CA ALA A 39 7.12 25.68 63.43
C ALA A 39 5.61 25.45 63.68
N ARG A 40 4.92 24.89 62.66
CA ARG A 40 3.64 24.12 62.63
C ARG A 40 2.32 24.87 62.42
N PRO A 41 1.27 24.23 61.81
CA PRO A 41 1.09 22.79 61.56
C PRO A 41 1.41 22.23 60.14
N SER A 42 0.45 21.72 59.36
CA SER A 42 0.50 20.38 58.71
C SER A 42 -0.53 20.28 57.54
N ALA A 43 -0.64 19.28 56.63
CA ALA A 43 0.09 18.08 56.14
C ALA A 43 -0.80 17.42 55.03
N GLN A 44 -0.49 16.42 54.19
CA GLN A 44 0.67 15.66 53.62
C GLN A 44 0.07 14.83 52.42
N ASN A 45 0.74 14.07 51.52
CA ASN A 45 2.11 13.58 51.34
C ASN A 45 2.42 13.25 49.84
N SER A 46 3.69 12.98 49.53
CA SER A 46 4.33 12.11 48.47
C SER A 46 3.54 11.48 47.29
N GLN A 47 3.98 11.43 46.01
CA GLN A 47 5.31 11.16 45.34
C GLN A 47 5.65 9.65 45.10
N GLN A 48 6.36 9.16 44.04
CA GLN A 48 6.82 9.66 42.70
C GLN A 48 7.58 8.52 41.90
N LYS A 49 8.03 8.75 40.63
CA LYS A 49 8.97 7.93 39.75
C LYS A 49 8.42 6.63 39.06
N PRO A 50 9.10 6.00 38.05
CA PRO A 50 10.07 6.46 37.01
C PRO A 50 9.77 5.92 35.55
N GLU A 51 10.76 5.92 34.64
CA GLU A 51 10.76 5.43 33.23
C GLU A 51 11.56 4.10 33.04
N ASP A 52 11.37 3.34 31.93
CA ASP A 52 12.37 3.03 30.84
C ASP A 52 12.21 1.68 30.03
N ASP A 53 12.73 1.69 28.78
CA ASP A 53 13.25 0.69 27.77
C ASP A 53 12.66 -0.72 27.33
N SER A 54 12.93 -1.03 26.04
CA SER A 54 13.25 -2.27 25.25
C SER A 54 12.60 -3.69 25.33
N SER A 55 11.93 -4.05 24.20
CA SER A 55 12.26 -5.15 23.23
C SER A 55 12.05 -6.70 23.43
N ASP A 56 11.69 -7.31 22.28
CA ASP A 56 12.00 -8.68 21.75
C ASP A 56 11.15 -9.97 22.10
N LYS A 57 11.43 -11.08 21.40
CA LYS A 57 10.58 -12.26 21.05
C LYS A 57 10.98 -13.56 21.80
N THR A 58 10.17 -14.64 21.68
CA THR A 58 10.52 -15.94 21.01
C THR A 58 9.41 -17.03 21.20
N GLN A 59 9.58 -18.23 20.59
CA GLN A 59 8.60 -19.30 20.32
C GLN A 59 8.74 -20.54 21.23
N PHE A 60 7.78 -21.49 21.19
CA PHE A 60 7.98 -22.91 21.53
C PHE A 60 7.05 -23.88 20.74
N ALA A 61 7.33 -25.18 20.84
CA ALA A 61 6.75 -26.36 20.17
C ALA A 61 7.06 -27.61 21.05
N SER A 62 6.53 -28.84 20.98
CA SER A 62 5.42 -29.53 20.27
C SER A 62 5.50 -31.05 20.59
N THR A 63 4.38 -31.74 20.85
CA THR A 63 4.27 -33.20 21.19
C THR A 63 2.81 -33.68 20.98
N SER A 64 2.42 -34.97 20.91
CA SER A 64 3.08 -36.30 20.75
C SER A 64 2.03 -37.32 20.19
N ALA A 65 2.27 -38.65 20.20
CA ALA A 65 1.35 -39.70 19.71
C ALA A 65 1.58 -41.10 20.36
N PRO A 66 0.69 -42.09 20.15
CA PRO A 66 1.05 -43.52 20.18
C PRO A 66 0.56 -44.37 18.97
N GLN A 67 0.86 -45.68 18.99
CA GLN A 67 0.77 -46.68 17.89
C GLN A 67 -0.35 -47.75 18.13
N ALA A 68 -0.25 -48.98 17.58
CA ALA A 68 -0.84 -49.49 16.32
C ALA A 68 -0.89 -51.05 16.32
N VAL A 69 -1.80 -51.75 15.59
CA VAL A 69 -1.80 -53.22 15.27
C VAL A 69 -2.96 -53.62 14.29
N THR A 70 -2.94 -54.82 13.68
CA THR A 70 -3.87 -55.42 12.66
C THR A 70 -4.22 -56.90 13.01
N PRO A 71 -4.95 -57.76 12.22
CA PRO A 71 -5.77 -57.63 10.97
C PRO A 71 -7.19 -58.30 11.08
N ASP A 72 -7.95 -58.53 9.98
CA ASP A 72 -8.40 -59.86 9.43
C ASP A 72 -9.41 -59.80 8.20
N ASP A 73 -9.77 -60.97 7.64
CA ASP A 73 -10.40 -61.41 6.35
C ASP A 73 -11.76 -60.83 5.82
N GLY A 74 -12.19 -61.18 4.57
CA GLY A 74 -13.44 -60.67 3.95
C GLY A 74 -14.07 -61.23 2.63
N SER A 75 -13.40 -62.01 1.76
CA SER A 75 -13.96 -62.83 0.61
C SER A 75 -14.78 -62.23 -0.59
N ASP A 76 -14.78 -63.00 -1.71
CA ASP A 76 -15.76 -63.10 -2.85
C ASP A 76 -16.00 -61.95 -3.88
N LYS A 77 -16.42 -62.18 -5.15
CA LYS A 77 -16.25 -63.28 -6.16
C LYS A 77 -16.87 -62.84 -7.53
N THR A 78 -16.44 -63.44 -8.66
CA THR A 78 -17.20 -63.59 -9.95
C THR A 78 -17.52 -62.29 -10.76
N VAL A 79 -17.91 -62.30 -12.05
CA VAL A 79 -17.22 -62.70 -13.32
C VAL A 79 -18.15 -62.40 -14.53
N LEU A 80 -17.64 -61.66 -15.54
CA LEU A 80 -18.03 -61.59 -16.98
C LEU A 80 -19.41 -61.05 -17.47
N LEU A 81 -19.39 -60.68 -18.76
CA LEU A 81 -20.46 -60.30 -19.71
C LEU A 81 -21.18 -58.94 -19.52
N GLY A 82 -21.53 -58.19 -20.57
CA GLY A 82 -21.14 -58.33 -21.99
C GLY A 82 -22.04 -57.58 -23.00
N SER A 83 -21.42 -56.86 -23.95
CA SER A 83 -21.89 -56.48 -25.31
C SER A 83 -23.30 -55.87 -25.53
N ALA A 84 -23.34 -54.66 -26.10
CA ALA A 84 -24.12 -54.34 -27.32
C ALA A 84 -23.71 -52.97 -27.92
N GLU A 85 -23.53 -52.90 -29.23
CA GLU A 85 -23.48 -51.68 -30.06
C GLU A 85 -24.76 -51.57 -30.91
N ILE A 86 -25.11 -50.39 -31.44
CA ILE A 86 -25.93 -50.15 -32.66
C ILE A 86 -25.96 -48.63 -33.01
N ASP A 87 -26.25 -48.31 -34.28
CA ASP A 87 -25.87 -47.08 -35.02
C ASP A 87 -26.70 -45.77 -34.86
N ASP A 88 -26.13 -44.69 -35.44
CA ASP A 88 -26.66 -43.35 -35.78
C ASP A 88 -27.81 -43.39 -36.82
N PRO A 89 -28.80 -42.47 -36.81
CA PRO A 89 -28.81 -41.39 -37.83
C PRO A 89 -29.48 -40.03 -37.46
N LYS A 90 -28.72 -38.94 -37.64
CA LYS A 90 -29.07 -37.65 -38.33
C LYS A 90 -30.47 -36.96 -38.20
N ALA A 91 -30.39 -35.71 -37.70
CA ALA A 91 -30.84 -34.43 -38.31
C ALA A 91 -32.27 -33.82 -38.14
N SER A 92 -32.30 -32.47 -38.21
CA SER A 92 -33.44 -31.50 -38.18
C SER A 92 -34.15 -31.30 -36.81
N ASP A 93 -34.76 -30.14 -36.48
CA ASP A 93 -34.88 -28.83 -37.16
C ASP A 93 -34.70 -27.63 -36.17
N LYS A 94 -34.81 -26.38 -36.65
CA LYS A 94 -34.42 -25.14 -35.94
C LYS A 94 -35.40 -24.67 -34.85
N THR A 95 -34.88 -23.86 -33.93
CA THR A 95 -35.49 -22.58 -33.53
C THR A 95 -34.38 -21.59 -33.18
N GLN A 96 -34.55 -20.32 -33.54
CA GLN A 96 -33.56 -19.26 -33.30
C GLN A 96 -33.84 -18.53 -31.98
N PHE A 97 -32.78 -18.14 -31.29
CA PHE A 97 -32.78 -16.92 -30.47
C PHE A 97 -31.54 -16.09 -30.82
N ILE A 98 -31.77 -14.83 -31.17
CA ILE A 98 -30.72 -13.88 -31.53
C ILE A 98 -30.37 -13.08 -30.28
N HIS A 99 -29.09 -13.03 -29.90
CA HIS A 99 -28.55 -12.00 -29.03
C HIS A 99 -27.18 -11.55 -29.57
N PRO A 100 -26.86 -10.24 -29.50
CA PRO A 100 -25.65 -9.68 -30.10
C PRO A 100 -24.42 -9.90 -29.21
N ALA A 101 -23.28 -10.17 -29.85
CA ALA A 101 -21.99 -10.28 -29.19
C ALA A 101 -20.85 -9.79 -30.11
N ASP A 102 -21.03 -8.62 -30.73
CA ASP A 102 -19.92 -7.86 -31.30
C ASP A 102 -19.35 -6.95 -30.20
N THR A 103 -18.57 -7.55 -29.29
CA THR A 103 -17.89 -6.83 -28.22
C THR A 103 -16.63 -6.20 -28.79
N GLY A 104 -16.65 -4.88 -28.98
CA GLY A 104 -15.53 -4.12 -29.54
C GLY A 104 -14.28 -4.15 -28.67
N ASP A 105 -13.41 -5.15 -28.87
CA ASP A 105 -12.02 -5.10 -28.43
C ASP A 105 -11.29 -3.98 -29.19
N ASP A 106 -10.64 -3.06 -28.46
CA ASP A 106 -9.68 -2.11 -29.03
C ASP A 106 -8.40 -2.85 -29.47
N ARG A 107 -8.45 -3.44 -30.68
CA ARG A 107 -7.36 -4.19 -31.29
C ARG A 107 -6.47 -3.26 -32.10
N THR A 108 -5.32 -2.90 -31.56
CA THR A 108 -4.20 -2.43 -32.39
C THR A 108 -3.57 -3.65 -33.07
N VAL A 109 -4.05 -3.99 -34.27
CA VAL A 109 -3.49 -5.11 -35.04
C VAL A 109 -2.23 -4.64 -35.75
N MET A 110 -1.08 -5.12 -35.30
CA MET A 110 0.22 -4.89 -35.96
C MET A 110 0.51 -6.01 -36.98
N LEU A 111 1.16 -5.69 -38.09
CA LEU A 111 1.50 -6.65 -39.15
C LEU A 111 2.98 -7.04 -39.08
N GLY A 112 3.26 -8.16 -38.42
CA GLY A 112 4.60 -8.72 -38.32
C GLY A 112 5.05 -9.44 -39.60
N GLY A 113 6.10 -8.94 -40.25
CA GLY A 113 6.87 -9.65 -41.28
C GLY A 113 6.89 -8.99 -42.66
N SER A 114 8.06 -9.04 -43.32
CA SER A 114 8.23 -8.54 -44.68
C SER A 114 7.62 -9.51 -45.71
N VAL A 115 6.75 -9.00 -46.57
CA VAL A 115 6.24 -9.73 -47.74
C VAL A 115 6.82 -9.10 -49.00
N ASN A 116 7.77 -9.79 -49.65
CA ASN A 116 8.35 -9.34 -50.91
C ASN A 116 7.33 -9.47 -52.05
N ALA A 117 6.80 -8.34 -52.52
CA ALA A 117 5.88 -8.27 -53.65
C ALA A 117 6.62 -8.43 -54.99
N THR A 118 7.13 -9.63 -55.30
CA THR A 118 7.83 -9.89 -56.58
C THR A 118 7.69 -11.30 -57.16
N GLU A 119 6.73 -12.13 -56.73
CA GLU A 119 6.52 -13.46 -57.33
C GLU A 119 5.03 -13.87 -57.32
N LEU A 120 4.36 -13.73 -58.48
CA LEU A 120 3.15 -14.46 -58.95
C LEU A 120 2.55 -13.76 -60.20
N LEU A 121 3.29 -13.78 -61.31
CA LEU A 121 2.75 -13.48 -62.64
C LEU A 121 2.76 -14.77 -63.46
N HIS A 122 1.69 -15.57 -63.39
CA HIS A 122 1.07 -16.21 -64.57
C HIS A 122 -0.26 -16.93 -64.25
N ASP A 123 -1.09 -17.00 -65.31
CA ASP A 123 -2.17 -17.95 -65.58
C ASP A 123 -3.51 -17.96 -64.79
N SER A 124 -4.56 -17.60 -65.55
CA SER A 124 -5.75 -18.43 -65.78
C SER A 124 -6.92 -18.41 -64.76
N ALA A 125 -7.51 -17.21 -64.64
CA ALA A 125 -8.96 -16.94 -64.71
C ALA A 125 -10.00 -18.04 -64.37
N THR A 126 -10.90 -17.71 -63.42
CA THR A 126 -12.33 -18.06 -63.48
C THR A 126 -13.14 -16.92 -62.84
N GLN A 127 -14.37 -16.68 -63.30
CA GLN A 127 -15.20 -15.56 -62.86
C GLN A 127 -15.88 -15.82 -61.49
N LEU A 128 -15.75 -14.87 -60.58
CA LEU A 128 -16.82 -14.50 -59.63
C LEU A 128 -16.94 -12.98 -59.61
N GLN A 129 -18.17 -12.47 -59.64
CA GLN A 129 -18.44 -11.03 -59.66
C GLN A 129 -18.79 -10.53 -58.26
N GLY A 130 -18.07 -9.50 -57.81
CA GLY A 130 -18.60 -8.46 -56.93
C GLY A 130 -18.92 -8.83 -55.48
N GLU A 131 -17.90 -8.91 -54.65
CA GLU A 131 -18.02 -8.47 -53.25
C GLU A 131 -16.71 -7.80 -52.80
N ASN A 132 -16.76 -6.50 -52.51
CA ASN A 132 -15.59 -5.73 -52.06
C ASN A 132 -15.35 -6.01 -50.57
N VAL A 133 -14.37 -6.85 -50.26
CA VAL A 133 -13.90 -7.06 -48.88
C VAL A 133 -13.13 -5.82 -48.42
N THR A 134 -13.85 -4.85 -47.86
CA THR A 134 -13.26 -3.65 -47.26
C THR A 134 -12.52 -4.00 -45.97
N VAL A 135 -11.20 -3.80 -45.94
CA VAL A 135 -10.39 -3.94 -44.72
C VAL A 135 -10.69 -2.75 -43.79
N ALA A 136 -11.63 -2.94 -42.87
CA ALA A 136 -11.97 -1.96 -41.85
C ALA A 136 -10.79 -1.75 -40.89
N GLY A 137 -10.19 -0.55 -40.89
CA GLY A 137 -9.08 -0.17 -40.01
C GLY A 137 -8.03 0.73 -40.66
N ALA A 138 -7.86 0.65 -41.99
CA ALA A 138 -7.07 1.63 -42.71
C ALA A 138 -7.82 2.97 -42.81
N LEU A 139 -7.14 4.08 -42.52
CA LEU A 139 -7.61 5.41 -42.91
C LEU A 139 -7.76 5.44 -44.43
N SER A 140 -8.86 5.99 -44.94
CA SER A 140 -9.08 6.04 -46.38
C SER A 140 -8.03 6.93 -47.07
N PRO A 141 -7.76 6.74 -48.37
CA PRO A 141 -6.89 7.65 -49.13
C PRO A 141 -7.35 9.11 -49.08
N GLU A 142 -8.63 9.37 -48.78
CA GLU A 142 -9.20 10.72 -48.60
C GLU A 142 -8.90 11.30 -47.21
N GLN A 143 -8.82 10.46 -46.16
CA GLN A 143 -8.45 10.89 -44.80
C GLN A 143 -6.96 11.26 -44.66
N LEU A 144 -6.11 10.86 -45.61
CA LEU A 144 -4.68 11.21 -45.68
C LEU A 144 -4.37 12.44 -46.58
N GLN A 145 -5.36 12.99 -47.30
CA GLN A 145 -5.16 14.08 -48.29
C GLN A 145 -4.74 15.44 -47.71
N THR A 146 -4.61 15.60 -46.40
CA THR A 146 -4.12 16.85 -45.78
C THR A 146 -2.59 16.97 -45.77
N GLY A 147 -1.85 15.87 -45.95
CA GLY A 147 -0.39 15.88 -46.07
C GLY A 147 0.07 16.09 -47.52
N GLN A 148 1.25 16.67 -47.71
CA GLN A 148 1.87 16.72 -49.04
C GLN A 148 2.26 15.31 -49.50
N LEU A 149 2.33 15.06 -50.82
CA LEU A 149 2.87 13.82 -51.36
C LEU A 149 4.31 14.04 -51.82
N ASP A 150 5.18 13.04 -51.60
CA ASP A 150 6.53 13.03 -52.16
C ASP A 150 6.57 12.56 -53.63
N GLU A 151 7.76 12.55 -54.23
CA GLU A 151 7.98 12.13 -55.63
C GLU A 151 7.60 10.66 -55.91
N GLU A 152 7.42 9.84 -54.86
CA GLU A 152 7.01 8.44 -54.93
C GLU A 152 5.52 8.25 -54.54
N GLY A 153 4.78 9.35 -54.31
CA GLY A 153 3.35 9.36 -53.99
C GLY A 153 3.01 9.05 -52.53
N ARG A 154 3.97 9.09 -51.61
CA ARG A 154 3.77 8.81 -50.17
C ARG A 154 3.39 10.07 -49.40
N THR A 155 2.52 9.93 -48.41
CA THR A 155 2.13 11.03 -47.52
C THR A 155 3.31 11.51 -46.67
N VAL A 156 3.55 12.82 -46.68
CA VAL A 156 4.54 13.52 -45.86
C VAL A 156 3.81 14.37 -44.83
N ILE A 157 4.14 14.16 -43.55
CA ILE A 157 3.66 14.97 -42.43
C ILE A 157 4.70 16.04 -42.08
N LYS A 158 4.24 17.29 -41.99
CA LYS A 158 4.97 18.49 -41.54
C LYS A 158 6.33 18.68 -42.22
N ASP A 159 6.36 18.46 -43.54
CA ASP A 159 7.55 18.52 -44.41
C ASP A 159 8.75 17.68 -43.91
N ARG A 160 8.50 16.66 -43.07
CA ARG A 160 9.55 15.95 -42.31
C ARG A 160 9.39 14.44 -42.25
N PHE A 161 8.19 13.92 -42.06
CA PHE A 161 7.97 12.49 -41.83
C PHE A 161 7.27 11.86 -43.03
N VAL A 162 8.03 11.15 -43.86
CA VAL A 162 7.48 10.38 -44.99
C VAL A 162 6.95 9.05 -44.47
N LEU A 163 5.65 8.80 -44.58
CA LEU A 163 5.04 7.53 -44.19
C LEU A 163 5.37 6.44 -45.24
N GLU A 164 6.00 5.35 -44.83
CA GLU A 164 6.44 4.28 -45.73
C GLU A 164 5.49 3.08 -45.70
N SER A 165 5.12 2.60 -44.50
CA SER A 165 4.23 1.46 -44.35
C SER A 165 3.38 1.55 -43.07
N LEU A 166 2.16 1.01 -43.11
CA LEU A 166 1.35 0.81 -41.92
C LEU A 166 1.97 -0.33 -41.10
N LEU A 167 2.37 -0.03 -39.86
CA LEU A 167 2.80 -1.05 -38.89
C LEU A 167 1.59 -1.68 -38.21
N GLY A 168 0.53 -0.91 -37.97
CA GLY A 168 -0.75 -1.42 -37.48
C GLY A 168 -1.79 -0.35 -37.18
N SER A 169 -3.02 -0.75 -36.91
CA SER A 169 -4.18 0.13 -36.68
C SER A 169 -5.05 -0.35 -35.53
N GLY A 170 -5.52 0.56 -34.68
CA GLY A 170 -6.46 0.31 -33.58
C GLY A 170 -7.40 1.48 -33.31
N GLY A 171 -8.23 1.38 -32.27
CA GLY A 171 -9.33 2.30 -31.99
C GLY A 171 -8.91 3.74 -31.80
N MET A 172 -7.72 4.00 -31.23
CA MET A 172 -7.18 5.36 -31.06
C MET A 172 -6.51 5.95 -32.32
N GLY A 173 -6.16 5.13 -33.32
CA GLY A 173 -5.42 5.59 -34.50
C GLY A 173 -4.54 4.53 -35.17
N ALA A 174 -3.72 4.97 -36.13
CA ALA A 174 -2.86 4.13 -36.95
C ALA A 174 -1.36 4.44 -36.74
N VAL A 175 -0.53 3.41 -36.62
CA VAL A 175 0.92 3.49 -36.44
C VAL A 175 1.62 3.15 -37.75
N TYR A 176 2.45 4.06 -38.23
CA TYR A 176 3.22 3.91 -39.47
C TYR A 176 4.72 3.87 -39.19
N LYS A 177 5.47 3.11 -40.00
CA LYS A 177 6.91 3.30 -40.17
C LYS A 177 7.11 4.55 -41.01
N ALA A 178 7.91 5.48 -40.54
CA ALA A 178 8.20 6.71 -41.26
C ALA A 178 9.70 7.04 -41.28
N LYS A 179 10.10 7.81 -42.29
CA LYS A 179 11.45 8.30 -42.50
C LYS A 179 11.53 9.77 -42.09
N ASP A 180 12.37 10.09 -41.11
CA ASP A 180 12.60 11.48 -40.68
C ASP A 180 13.62 12.15 -41.60
N LEU A 181 13.15 13.04 -42.47
CA LEU A 181 13.98 13.73 -43.46
C LEU A 181 15.10 14.58 -42.80
N ARG A 182 14.93 15.04 -41.56
CA ARG A 182 16.00 15.76 -40.84
C ARG A 182 17.13 14.83 -40.39
N LYS A 183 16.81 13.58 -40.03
CA LYS A 183 17.83 12.55 -39.80
C LYS A 183 18.56 12.19 -41.10
N VAL A 184 17.85 12.15 -42.23
CA VAL A 184 18.46 11.91 -43.57
C VAL A 184 19.41 13.06 -43.94
N GLU A 185 19.00 14.32 -43.76
CA GLU A 185 19.84 15.51 -43.97
C GLU A 185 21.11 15.46 -43.09
N ALA A 186 20.95 15.13 -41.80
CA ALA A 186 22.04 14.97 -40.85
C ALA A 186 22.93 13.72 -41.10
N LYS A 187 22.59 12.87 -42.08
CA LYS A 187 23.27 11.60 -42.40
C LYS A 187 23.32 10.62 -41.22
N ASP A 188 22.23 10.56 -40.46
CA ASP A 188 22.02 9.51 -39.45
C ASP A 188 22.07 8.12 -40.12
N ARG A 189 22.54 7.12 -39.36
CA ARG A 189 22.56 5.72 -39.78
C ARG A 189 21.17 5.07 -39.68
N ASP A 190 20.33 5.58 -38.78
CA ASP A 190 18.96 5.10 -38.61
C ASP A 190 17.96 6.27 -38.71
N PRO A 191 17.53 6.66 -39.94
CA PRO A 191 16.56 7.72 -40.17
C PRO A 191 15.12 7.32 -39.85
N TRP A 192 14.87 6.10 -39.35
CA TRP A 192 13.52 5.61 -39.13
C TRP A 192 12.94 6.04 -37.77
N VAL A 193 11.62 6.13 -37.72
CA VAL A 193 10.79 6.38 -36.53
C VAL A 193 9.43 5.67 -36.70
N ALA A 194 8.72 5.43 -35.60
CA ALA A 194 7.31 5.10 -35.63
C ALA A 194 6.46 6.37 -35.46
N VAL A 195 5.39 6.50 -36.23
CA VAL A 195 4.48 7.65 -36.22
C VAL A 195 3.05 7.18 -35.99
N LYS A 196 2.49 7.50 -34.82
CA LYS A 196 1.10 7.18 -34.45
C LYS A 196 0.21 8.37 -34.79
N VAL A 197 -0.54 8.26 -35.88
CA VAL A 197 -1.55 9.22 -36.33
C VAL A 197 -2.86 8.92 -35.61
N LEU A 198 -3.46 9.91 -34.97
CA LEU A 198 -4.70 9.74 -34.20
C LEU A 198 -5.95 9.86 -35.09
N ASN A 199 -7.04 9.21 -34.66
CA ASN A 199 -8.29 9.12 -35.42
C ASN A 199 -9.08 10.47 -35.49
N GLU A 200 -10.18 10.48 -36.24
CA GLU A 200 -10.97 11.71 -36.46
C GLU A 200 -11.78 12.18 -35.25
N ASN A 201 -12.04 11.34 -34.24
CA ASN A 201 -12.73 11.74 -33.01
C ASN A 201 -11.93 12.82 -32.26
N PHE A 202 -10.60 12.84 -32.40
CA PHE A 202 -9.74 13.87 -31.82
C PHE A 202 -9.83 15.23 -32.52
N LYS A 203 -10.27 15.31 -33.78
CA LYS A 203 -10.39 16.57 -34.54
C LYS A 203 -11.46 17.50 -33.93
N ASN A 204 -12.55 16.92 -33.42
CA ASN A 204 -13.72 17.67 -32.94
C ASN A 204 -13.58 18.22 -31.51
N HIS A 205 -12.56 17.79 -30.74
CA HIS A 205 -12.41 18.14 -29.32
C HIS A 205 -11.06 18.83 -29.03
N PRO A 206 -10.97 20.18 -29.15
CA PRO A 206 -9.74 20.93 -28.89
C PRO A 206 -9.15 20.74 -27.48
N SER A 207 -9.97 20.36 -26.50
CA SER A 207 -9.56 19.95 -25.15
C SER A 207 -8.77 18.64 -25.15
N ALA A 208 -9.11 17.67 -26.00
CA ALA A 208 -8.39 16.41 -26.12
C ALA A 208 -6.97 16.62 -26.62
N PHE A 209 -6.75 17.47 -27.62
CA PHE A 209 -5.39 17.83 -28.06
C PHE A 209 -4.55 18.42 -26.92
N ILE A 210 -5.13 19.27 -26.07
CA ILE A 210 -4.42 19.87 -24.91
C ILE A 210 -4.08 18.81 -23.85
N SER A 211 -5.00 17.88 -23.56
CA SER A 211 -4.75 16.78 -22.64
C SER A 211 -3.71 15.80 -23.17
N LEU A 212 -3.79 15.42 -24.44
CA LEU A 212 -2.83 14.53 -25.11
C LEU A 212 -1.43 15.16 -25.19
N GLN A 213 -1.32 16.45 -25.53
CA GLN A 213 -0.05 17.19 -25.50
C GLN A 213 0.58 17.19 -24.10
N ARG A 214 -0.24 17.30 -23.03
CA ARG A 214 0.24 17.22 -21.64
C ARG A 214 0.74 15.81 -21.30
N GLU A 215 0.04 14.76 -21.72
CA GLU A 215 0.44 13.37 -21.44
C GLU A 215 1.64 12.90 -22.29
N ALA A 216 1.73 13.37 -23.53
CA ALA A 216 2.91 13.20 -24.37
C ALA A 216 4.15 13.85 -23.75
N ARG A 217 4.02 15.07 -23.20
CA ARG A 217 5.10 15.75 -22.46
C ARG A 217 5.51 15.01 -21.18
N LYS A 218 4.59 14.35 -20.49
CA LYS A 218 4.94 13.44 -19.38
C LYS A 218 5.71 12.23 -19.89
N SER A 219 5.24 11.59 -20.96
CA SER A 219 5.89 10.42 -21.58
C SER A 219 7.30 10.73 -22.07
N GLN A 220 7.54 11.93 -22.64
CA GLN A 220 8.86 12.44 -23.01
C GLN A 220 9.85 12.55 -21.82
N THR A 221 9.38 12.55 -20.56
CA THR A 221 10.26 12.52 -19.38
C THR A 221 10.60 11.12 -18.88
N LEU A 222 9.93 10.07 -19.37
CA LEU A 222 10.10 8.68 -18.93
C LEU A 222 11.25 7.96 -19.66
N ALA A 223 12.47 8.49 -19.53
CA ALA A 223 13.67 7.89 -20.11
C ALA A 223 14.08 6.60 -19.35
N HIS A 224 13.66 5.43 -19.86
CA HIS A 224 13.96 4.13 -19.26
C HIS A 224 14.13 3.05 -20.34
N PRO A 225 15.07 2.09 -20.23
CA PRO A 225 15.29 1.06 -21.26
C PRO A 225 14.08 0.17 -21.55
N ASN A 226 13.13 0.07 -20.61
CA ASN A 226 11.90 -0.73 -20.74
C ASN A 226 10.64 0.13 -20.98
N ILE A 227 10.79 1.40 -21.37
CA ILE A 227 9.71 2.30 -21.80
C ILE A 227 10.02 2.75 -23.23
N VAL A 228 8.98 2.93 -24.06
CA VAL A 228 9.17 3.47 -25.41
C VAL A 228 9.52 4.96 -25.37
N GLN A 229 10.58 5.35 -26.08
CA GLN A 229 10.97 6.74 -26.20
C GLN A 229 10.05 7.49 -27.17
N VAL A 230 9.18 8.34 -26.63
CA VAL A 230 8.44 9.36 -27.39
C VAL A 230 9.39 10.51 -27.73
N PHE A 231 9.50 10.87 -29.01
CA PHE A 231 10.31 11.99 -29.48
C PHE A 231 9.50 13.28 -29.51
N ASP A 232 8.32 13.28 -30.13
CA ASP A 232 7.52 14.50 -30.38
C ASP A 232 6.02 14.20 -30.41
N PHE A 233 5.19 15.20 -30.11
CA PHE A 233 3.73 15.15 -30.27
C PHE A 233 3.23 16.51 -30.73
N ASP A 234 2.60 16.52 -31.89
CA ASP A 234 2.33 17.72 -32.67
C ASP A 234 1.13 17.49 -33.62
N ARG A 235 0.90 18.44 -34.52
CA ARG A 235 -0.11 18.33 -35.58
C ARG A 235 0.35 18.96 -36.88
N ASP A 236 -0.21 18.46 -37.97
CA ASP A 236 -0.09 19.03 -39.31
C ASP A 236 -1.50 19.21 -39.91
N GLY A 237 -1.91 20.46 -40.12
CA GLY A 237 -3.32 20.81 -40.31
C GLY A 237 -4.19 20.26 -39.16
N ASP A 238 -5.15 19.40 -39.52
CA ASP A 238 -6.04 18.68 -38.60
C ASP A 238 -5.54 17.26 -38.24
N MET A 239 -4.39 16.83 -38.77
CA MET A 239 -3.80 15.53 -38.47
C MET A 239 -2.93 15.61 -37.20
N VAL A 240 -3.39 15.02 -36.10
CA VAL A 240 -2.64 14.95 -34.84
C VAL A 240 -1.79 13.69 -34.82
N TYR A 241 -0.50 13.80 -34.47
CA TYR A 241 0.43 12.68 -34.51
C TYR A 241 1.45 12.68 -33.37
N MET A 242 1.88 11.47 -32.98
CA MET A 242 3.00 11.23 -32.07
C MET A 242 4.15 10.54 -32.82
N THR A 243 5.39 10.94 -32.57
CA THR A 243 6.58 10.25 -33.09
C THR A 243 7.37 9.61 -31.96
N MET A 244 7.85 8.40 -32.18
CA MET A 244 8.53 7.56 -31.19
C MET A 244 9.58 6.65 -31.86
N GLU A 245 10.40 5.99 -31.05
CA GLU A 245 11.35 4.99 -31.57
C GLU A 245 10.64 3.86 -32.33
N LEU A 246 11.28 3.35 -33.38
CA LEU A 246 10.80 2.20 -34.14
C LEU A 246 11.24 0.91 -33.42
N LEU A 247 10.29 0.07 -33.03
CA LEU A 247 10.56 -1.20 -32.36
C LEU A 247 10.57 -2.36 -33.37
N SER A 248 11.48 -3.32 -33.19
CA SER A 248 11.56 -4.58 -33.94
C SER A 248 11.35 -5.75 -33.00
N GLY A 249 10.44 -6.67 -33.34
CA GLY A 249 9.92 -7.71 -32.44
C GLY A 249 8.41 -7.94 -32.63
N ALA A 250 7.71 -8.32 -31.57
CA ALA A 250 6.26 -8.59 -31.57
C ALA A 250 5.57 -8.08 -30.30
N SER A 251 4.25 -7.90 -30.33
CA SER A 251 3.47 -7.57 -29.13
C SER A 251 3.39 -8.77 -28.16
N LEU A 252 3.27 -8.48 -26.87
CA LEU A 252 3.11 -9.53 -25.85
C LEU A 252 1.77 -10.28 -26.01
N GLU A 253 0.77 -9.67 -26.64
CA GLU A 253 -0.48 -10.34 -27.02
C GLU A 253 -0.26 -11.42 -28.09
N GLU A 254 0.53 -11.13 -29.13
CA GLU A 254 0.93 -12.13 -30.15
C GLU A 254 1.76 -13.25 -29.52
N VAL A 255 2.70 -12.90 -28.63
CA VAL A 255 3.52 -13.89 -27.88
C VAL A 255 2.63 -14.83 -27.05
N ILE A 256 1.62 -14.30 -26.33
CA ILE A 256 0.65 -15.12 -25.59
C ILE A 256 -0.19 -15.99 -26.54
N LYS A 257 -0.68 -15.42 -27.65
CA LYS A 257 -1.50 -16.12 -28.65
C LYS A 257 -0.76 -17.29 -29.33
N LEU A 258 0.56 -17.15 -29.52
CA LEU A 258 1.43 -18.22 -30.05
C LEU A 258 1.79 -19.28 -28.99
N ASN A 259 1.57 -19.02 -27.70
CA ASN A 259 1.92 -19.90 -26.59
C ASN A 259 0.69 -20.23 -25.70
N PRO A 260 -0.32 -20.97 -26.23
CA PRO A 260 -1.60 -21.20 -25.55
C PRO A 260 -1.53 -22.02 -24.26
N GLU A 261 -0.40 -22.68 -23.97
CA GLU A 261 -0.15 -23.37 -22.69
C GLU A 261 0.80 -22.57 -21.75
N GLY A 262 1.19 -21.36 -22.15
CA GLY A 262 2.10 -20.48 -21.41
C GLY A 262 3.58 -20.71 -21.74
N LEU A 263 4.42 -19.78 -21.25
CA LEU A 263 5.86 -19.79 -21.42
C LEU A 263 6.59 -20.43 -20.20
N PRO A 264 7.83 -20.91 -20.38
CA PRO A 264 8.71 -21.30 -19.27
C PRO A 264 8.90 -20.19 -18.24
N LEU A 265 8.85 -20.54 -16.96
CA LEU A 265 9.04 -19.60 -15.84
C LEU A 265 10.37 -18.83 -15.95
N GLU A 266 11.42 -19.46 -16.46
CA GLU A 266 12.75 -18.86 -16.61
C GLU A 266 12.78 -17.71 -17.63
N GLN A 267 11.92 -17.73 -18.65
CA GLN A 267 11.74 -16.61 -19.60
C GLN A 267 10.82 -15.52 -19.01
N ILE A 268 9.81 -15.91 -18.25
CA ILE A 268 8.83 -15.00 -17.66
C ILE A 268 9.44 -14.14 -16.53
N LEU A 269 10.40 -14.65 -15.75
CA LEU A 269 10.99 -13.91 -14.63
C LEU A 269 11.75 -12.64 -15.10
N PRO A 270 12.60 -12.67 -16.14
CA PRO A 270 13.16 -11.48 -16.77
C PRO A 270 12.10 -10.51 -17.32
N LEU A 271 11.09 -11.00 -18.05
CA LEU A 271 10.04 -10.15 -18.63
C LEU A 271 9.21 -9.46 -17.53
N THR A 272 8.84 -10.20 -16.49
CA THR A 272 8.14 -9.68 -15.29
C THR A 272 8.94 -8.58 -14.61
N ARG A 273 10.26 -8.76 -14.49
CA ARG A 273 11.17 -7.74 -13.96
C ARG A 273 11.15 -6.49 -14.82
N GLN A 274 11.39 -6.62 -16.13
CA GLN A 274 11.47 -5.50 -17.07
C GLN A 274 10.18 -4.67 -17.12
N MET A 275 9.02 -5.33 -17.25
CA MET A 275 7.71 -4.68 -17.17
C MET A 275 7.50 -3.97 -15.83
N GLY A 276 7.87 -4.62 -14.72
CA GLY A 276 7.71 -4.03 -13.40
C GLY A 276 8.65 -2.86 -13.13
N GLU A 277 9.89 -2.91 -13.62
CA GLU A 277 10.87 -1.83 -13.49
C GLU A 277 10.48 -0.60 -14.33
N ALA A 278 9.86 -0.80 -15.50
CA ALA A 278 9.20 0.25 -16.29
C ALA A 278 8.05 0.92 -15.52
N LEU A 279 7.09 0.14 -15.02
CA LEU A 279 5.95 0.68 -14.25
C LEU A 279 6.43 1.41 -12.98
N ALA A 280 7.37 0.83 -12.23
CA ALA A 280 7.94 1.46 -11.04
C ALA A 280 8.70 2.75 -11.37
N HIS A 281 9.37 2.84 -12.53
CA HIS A 281 9.98 4.09 -13.01
C HIS A 281 8.93 5.16 -13.31
N ALA A 282 7.81 4.82 -13.95
CA ALA A 282 6.70 5.76 -14.18
C ALA A 282 6.01 6.19 -12.87
N HIS A 283 5.79 5.26 -11.94
CA HIS A 283 5.22 5.54 -10.61
C HIS A 283 6.07 6.52 -9.80
N ARG A 284 7.41 6.41 -9.87
CA ARG A 284 8.34 7.38 -9.24
C ARG A 284 8.22 8.80 -9.83
N HIS A 285 7.82 8.92 -11.10
CA HIS A 285 7.48 10.19 -11.75
C HIS A 285 6.00 10.59 -11.62
N ARG A 286 5.23 9.92 -10.74
CA ARG A 286 3.79 10.13 -10.49
C ARG A 286 2.89 9.87 -11.71
N ILE A 287 3.28 8.94 -12.58
CA ILE A 287 2.54 8.54 -13.77
C ILE A 287 2.08 7.08 -13.59
N THR A 288 0.80 6.88 -13.27
CA THR A 288 0.10 5.58 -13.37
C THR A 288 -0.20 5.31 -14.85
N HIS A 289 -0.02 4.07 -15.32
CA HIS A 289 -0.28 3.71 -16.72
C HIS A 289 -1.78 3.63 -17.04
N ALA A 290 -2.57 3.02 -16.15
CA ALA A 290 -4.04 2.99 -16.19
C ALA A 290 -4.72 2.35 -17.43
N ASP A 291 -3.96 1.70 -18.32
CA ASP A 291 -4.46 0.74 -19.34
C ASP A 291 -3.33 -0.27 -19.65
N PHE A 292 -2.78 -0.90 -18.63
CA PHE A 292 -1.68 -1.86 -18.82
C PHE A 292 -2.23 -3.21 -19.28
N LYS A 293 -1.94 -3.59 -20.53
CA LYS A 293 -2.45 -4.80 -21.22
C LYS A 293 -1.35 -5.43 -22.08
N PRO A 294 -1.46 -6.72 -22.50
CA PRO A 294 -0.47 -7.35 -23.36
C PRO A 294 -0.21 -6.61 -24.69
N GLY A 295 -1.23 -6.00 -25.31
CA GLY A 295 -1.04 -5.16 -26.50
C GLY A 295 -0.19 -3.90 -26.25
N ASN A 296 -0.11 -3.43 -24.99
CA ASN A 296 0.68 -2.25 -24.59
C ASN A 296 2.09 -2.65 -24.08
N VAL A 297 2.54 -3.88 -24.35
CA VAL A 297 3.91 -4.34 -24.12
C VAL A 297 4.46 -4.97 -25.40
N PHE A 298 5.65 -4.52 -25.81
CA PHE A 298 6.34 -5.02 -27.00
C PHE A 298 7.59 -5.79 -26.59
N LEU A 299 7.74 -7.02 -27.07
CA LEU A 299 8.92 -7.85 -26.88
C LEU A 299 9.87 -7.61 -28.06
N CYS A 300 10.94 -6.87 -27.79
CA CYS A 300 11.95 -6.51 -28.78
C CYS A 300 13.02 -7.60 -28.91
N ASP A 301 13.75 -7.58 -30.02
CA ASP A 301 14.92 -8.43 -30.25
C ASP A 301 15.89 -8.42 -29.05
N GLY A 302 16.32 -9.61 -28.60
CA GLY A 302 17.20 -9.78 -27.44
C GLY A 302 16.46 -9.87 -26.08
N ASP A 303 15.20 -10.33 -26.08
CA ASP A 303 14.34 -10.52 -24.90
C ASP A 303 14.07 -9.24 -24.09
N VAL A 304 14.08 -8.08 -24.76
CA VAL A 304 13.86 -6.77 -24.12
C VAL A 304 12.38 -6.38 -24.18
N ALA A 305 11.72 -6.31 -23.02
CA ALA A 305 10.34 -5.83 -22.94
C ALA A 305 10.29 -4.30 -22.87
N LYS A 306 9.51 -3.66 -23.76
CA LYS A 306 9.21 -2.22 -23.70
C LYS A 306 7.71 -1.97 -23.53
N VAL A 307 7.36 -1.09 -22.60
CA VAL A 307 5.98 -0.66 -22.36
C VAL A 307 5.66 0.60 -23.19
N ILE A 308 4.51 0.60 -23.86
CA ILE A 308 4.05 1.66 -24.77
C ILE A 308 2.83 2.42 -24.21
N ASP A 309 2.45 3.55 -24.83
CA ASP A 309 1.18 4.26 -24.62
C ASP A 309 0.85 4.68 -23.16
N PHE A 310 1.84 5.10 -22.37
CA PHE A 310 1.66 5.60 -21.00
C PHE A 310 0.62 6.74 -20.90
N GLY A 311 -0.51 6.48 -20.25
CA GLY A 311 -1.52 7.47 -19.85
C GLY A 311 -2.40 8.05 -20.96
N ILE A 312 -2.08 7.79 -22.24
CA ILE A 312 -2.71 8.44 -23.41
C ILE A 312 -4.23 8.24 -23.45
N ALA A 313 -4.74 7.05 -23.13
CA ALA A 313 -6.17 6.77 -23.11
C ALA A 313 -6.96 7.62 -22.09
N ARG A 314 -6.38 7.88 -20.90
CA ARG A 314 -7.02 8.70 -19.84
C ARG A 314 -7.04 10.19 -20.17
N ALA A 315 -6.14 10.66 -21.04
CA ALA A 315 -6.18 12.02 -21.57
C ALA A 315 -7.44 12.28 -22.45
N VAL A 316 -8.14 11.21 -22.87
CA VAL A 316 -9.38 11.29 -23.64
C VAL A 316 -10.61 11.25 -22.73
N SER A 317 -10.74 10.23 -21.87
CA SER A 317 -11.93 10.09 -20.99
C SER A 317 -12.11 11.21 -19.97
N SER A 318 -11.03 11.92 -19.62
CA SER A 318 -11.07 13.14 -18.80
C SER A 318 -11.67 14.37 -19.51
N VAL A 319 -11.92 14.32 -20.82
CA VAL A 319 -12.49 15.43 -21.60
C VAL A 319 -14.02 15.43 -21.60
N GLU A 320 -14.64 14.27 -21.43
CA GLU A 320 -16.10 14.12 -21.40
C GLU A 320 -16.69 14.52 -20.04
N THR A 321 -15.94 14.29 -18.95
CA THR A 321 -16.40 14.55 -17.58
C THR A 321 -16.56 16.04 -17.24
N ASP A 322 -15.96 16.93 -18.03
CA ASP A 322 -16.09 18.40 -17.96
C ASP A 322 -17.32 18.93 -18.73
N GLN A 323 -18.00 18.11 -19.55
CA GLN A 323 -19.21 18.49 -20.30
C GLN A 323 -20.48 18.00 -19.59
N ARG A 324 -20.96 18.78 -18.62
CA ARG A 324 -22.25 18.56 -17.95
C ARG A 324 -23.25 19.66 -18.30
N ASP A 325 -23.87 19.55 -19.48
CA ASP A 325 -25.21 20.12 -19.77
C ASP A 325 -25.81 19.57 -21.10
N ASP A 326 -25.68 18.27 -21.34
CA ASP A 326 -26.60 17.53 -22.21
C ASP A 326 -26.83 16.11 -21.66
N LYS A 327 -28.01 15.53 -21.91
CA LYS A 327 -28.40 14.17 -21.52
C LYS A 327 -28.54 13.25 -22.73
N THR A 328 -27.49 13.19 -23.54
CA THR A 328 -27.22 12.01 -24.38
C THR A 328 -26.35 11.04 -23.58
N VAL A 329 -26.72 9.75 -23.58
CA VAL A 329 -25.96 8.72 -22.84
C VAL A 329 -24.74 8.36 -23.68
N PHE A 330 -23.61 9.00 -23.39
CA PHE A 330 -22.31 8.60 -23.89
C PHE A 330 -21.57 7.83 -22.78
N ASP A 331 -21.32 6.55 -23.06
CA ASP A 331 -20.58 5.66 -22.17
C ASP A 331 -19.07 5.80 -22.49
N PRO A 332 -18.17 6.02 -21.52
CA PRO A 332 -16.73 6.00 -21.75
C PRO A 332 -16.19 4.71 -22.43
N ASN A 333 -16.93 3.59 -22.34
CA ASN A 333 -16.64 2.38 -23.12
C ASN A 333 -16.74 2.61 -24.64
N SER A 334 -17.58 3.55 -25.11
CA SER A 334 -17.78 3.86 -26.53
C SER A 334 -16.59 4.58 -27.19
N LEU A 335 -15.67 5.12 -26.40
CA LEU A 335 -14.35 5.61 -26.85
C LEU A 335 -13.26 4.51 -26.83
N GLY A 336 -13.56 3.31 -26.32
CA GLY A 336 -12.59 2.21 -26.16
C GLY A 336 -11.47 2.49 -25.14
N ALA A 337 -11.54 3.59 -24.38
CA ALA A 337 -10.43 4.17 -23.64
C ALA A 337 -10.04 3.45 -22.32
N LEU A 338 -10.59 2.26 -22.06
CA LEU A 338 -10.22 1.40 -20.93
C LEU A 338 -10.50 -0.06 -21.30
N THR A 339 -9.53 -0.95 -21.08
CA THR A 339 -9.66 -2.37 -21.43
C THR A 339 -10.20 -3.20 -20.24
N PRO A 340 -11.50 -3.56 -20.19
CA PRO A 340 -12.15 -3.96 -18.93
C PRO A 340 -11.64 -5.26 -18.32
N ALA A 341 -11.05 -6.14 -19.13
CA ALA A 341 -10.44 -7.41 -18.70
C ALA A 341 -9.24 -7.23 -17.75
N TYR A 342 -8.44 -6.17 -17.93
CA TYR A 342 -7.23 -5.90 -17.14
C TYR A 342 -7.41 -4.74 -16.16
N ALA A 343 -8.45 -3.91 -16.35
CA ALA A 343 -8.82 -2.84 -15.44
C ALA A 343 -9.11 -3.38 -14.01
N SER A 344 -8.65 -2.66 -12.99
CA SER A 344 -8.98 -3.01 -11.60
C SER A 344 -10.38 -2.52 -11.22
N LEU A 345 -10.96 -3.11 -10.18
CA LEU A 345 -12.33 -2.82 -9.75
C LEU A 345 -12.57 -1.32 -9.49
N GLU A 346 -11.65 -0.65 -8.81
CA GLU A 346 -11.76 0.79 -8.54
C GLU A 346 -11.75 1.65 -9.83
N MET A 347 -11.06 1.23 -10.90
CA MET A 347 -11.07 1.94 -12.18
C MET A 347 -12.40 1.78 -12.91
N LEU A 348 -13.01 0.58 -12.86
CA LEU A 348 -14.35 0.32 -13.40
C LEU A 348 -15.45 1.08 -12.63
N LEU A 349 -15.18 1.47 -11.38
CA LEU A 349 -16.04 2.33 -10.55
C LEU A 349 -15.74 3.83 -10.72
N GLY A 350 -14.77 4.21 -11.54
CA GLY A 350 -14.39 5.61 -11.78
C GLY A 350 -13.56 6.27 -10.67
N GLU A 351 -12.93 5.51 -9.76
CA GLU A 351 -11.93 6.06 -8.83
C GLU A 351 -10.65 6.50 -9.57
N GLU A 352 -9.85 7.36 -8.93
CA GLU A 352 -8.55 7.80 -9.47
C GLU A 352 -7.55 6.62 -9.59
N PRO A 353 -6.97 6.36 -10.78
CA PRO A 353 -6.01 5.26 -10.96
C PRO A 353 -4.68 5.46 -10.23
N LEU A 354 -4.34 4.52 -9.35
CA LEU A 354 -3.16 4.52 -8.49
C LEU A 354 -2.15 3.41 -8.89
N PRO A 355 -0.89 3.45 -8.41
CA PRO A 355 0.12 2.41 -8.65
C PRO A 355 -0.35 0.97 -8.38
N SER A 356 -1.23 0.75 -7.41
CA SER A 356 -1.81 -0.56 -7.09
C SER A 356 -2.78 -1.10 -8.15
N CYS A 357 -3.27 -0.26 -9.07
CA CYS A 357 -4.06 -0.64 -10.23
C CYS A 357 -3.18 -1.31 -11.30
N ASP A 358 -2.04 -0.69 -11.63
CA ASP A 358 -1.06 -1.28 -12.55
C ASP A 358 -0.46 -2.59 -11.99
N VAL A 359 -0.34 -2.71 -10.66
CA VAL A 359 0.02 -3.98 -9.98
C VAL A 359 -1.00 -5.09 -10.24
N TYR A 360 -2.30 -4.78 -10.30
CA TYR A 360 -3.35 -5.76 -10.61
C TYR A 360 -3.22 -6.24 -12.06
N ALA A 361 -3.10 -5.29 -13.00
CA ALA A 361 -2.92 -5.58 -14.42
C ALA A 361 -1.64 -6.40 -14.71
N LEU A 362 -0.50 -6.03 -14.10
CA LEU A 362 0.74 -6.82 -14.16
C LEU A 362 0.54 -8.23 -13.57
N GLY A 363 -0.26 -8.37 -12.51
CA GLY A 363 -0.67 -9.67 -11.97
C GLY A 363 -1.44 -10.52 -12.98
N CYS A 364 -2.37 -9.92 -13.74
CA CYS A 364 -3.10 -10.60 -14.80
C CYS A 364 -2.18 -11.06 -15.93
N ILE A 365 -1.32 -10.17 -16.44
CA ILE A 365 -0.37 -10.47 -17.54
C ILE A 365 0.62 -11.57 -17.13
N VAL A 366 1.19 -11.50 -15.92
CA VAL A 366 2.12 -12.54 -15.43
C VAL A 366 1.43 -13.90 -15.26
N TYR A 367 0.16 -13.93 -14.82
CA TYR A 367 -0.61 -15.16 -14.76
C TYR A 367 -0.89 -15.73 -16.16
N GLU A 368 -1.25 -14.87 -17.11
CA GLU A 368 -1.59 -15.27 -18.49
C GLU A 368 -0.35 -15.76 -19.24
N LEU A 369 0.80 -15.10 -19.11
CA LEU A 369 2.10 -15.60 -19.60
C LEU A 369 2.44 -16.99 -19.06
N LEU A 370 2.12 -17.29 -17.79
CA LEU A 370 2.39 -18.59 -17.15
C LEU A 370 1.41 -19.71 -17.55
N SER A 371 0.35 -19.43 -18.31
CA SER A 371 -0.73 -20.41 -18.54
C SER A 371 -1.47 -20.31 -19.88
N GLY A 372 -1.11 -19.33 -20.72
CA GLY A 372 -1.78 -18.95 -21.97
C GLY A 372 -3.20 -18.37 -21.78
N LYS A 373 -3.66 -18.17 -20.53
CA LYS A 373 -5.08 -18.01 -20.19
C LYS A 373 -5.26 -16.97 -19.06
N HIS A 374 -6.01 -15.89 -19.31
CA HIS A 374 -6.34 -14.85 -18.32
C HIS A 374 -6.88 -15.45 -16.99
N PRO A 375 -6.46 -14.97 -15.79
CA PRO A 375 -6.84 -15.53 -14.49
C PRO A 375 -8.34 -15.61 -14.22
N PHE A 376 -9.13 -14.78 -14.91
CA PHE A 376 -10.58 -14.71 -14.81
C PHE A 376 -11.28 -14.86 -16.17
N GLY A 377 -10.61 -15.42 -17.19
CA GLY A 377 -11.21 -15.63 -18.52
C GLY A 377 -11.67 -14.33 -19.21
N LYS A 378 -10.83 -13.28 -19.14
CA LYS A 378 -11.08 -11.90 -19.59
C LYS A 378 -12.37 -11.21 -19.06
N LYS A 379 -13.04 -11.76 -18.04
CA LYS A 379 -14.19 -11.08 -17.40
C LYS A 379 -13.76 -9.79 -16.65
N PRO A 380 -14.55 -8.69 -16.75
CA PRO A 380 -14.37 -7.47 -15.97
C PRO A 380 -14.34 -7.67 -14.44
N ALA A 381 -13.54 -6.87 -13.73
CA ALA A 381 -13.26 -7.07 -12.30
C ALA A 381 -14.48 -6.91 -11.36
N ASP A 382 -15.53 -6.20 -11.80
CA ASP A 382 -16.83 -6.09 -11.13
C ASP A 382 -17.64 -7.39 -11.27
N GLN A 383 -17.72 -7.97 -12.49
CA GLN A 383 -18.35 -9.27 -12.72
C GLN A 383 -17.62 -10.37 -11.93
N VAL A 384 -16.29 -10.34 -11.91
CA VAL A 384 -15.44 -11.24 -11.12
C VAL A 384 -15.70 -11.09 -9.61
N ALA A 385 -16.05 -9.89 -9.12
CA ALA A 385 -16.46 -9.66 -7.74
C ALA A 385 -17.85 -10.22 -7.43
N ILE A 386 -18.82 -10.04 -8.34
CA ILE A 386 -20.20 -10.54 -8.24
C ILE A 386 -20.21 -12.08 -8.24
N GLU A 387 -19.52 -12.70 -9.20
CA GLU A 387 -19.37 -14.16 -9.32
C GLU A 387 -18.42 -14.77 -8.28
N ARG A 388 -17.69 -13.94 -7.52
CA ARG A 388 -16.72 -14.34 -6.47
C ARG A 388 -15.63 -15.29 -6.97
N MET A 389 -15.23 -15.16 -8.24
CA MET A 389 -14.25 -16.04 -8.89
C MET A 389 -12.87 -15.94 -8.20
N LYS A 390 -12.04 -16.97 -8.39
CA LYS A 390 -10.68 -17.04 -7.81
C LYS A 390 -9.73 -17.63 -8.86
N PRO A 391 -8.50 -17.09 -9.00
CA PRO A 391 -7.54 -17.61 -9.97
C PRO A 391 -7.11 -19.04 -9.59
N LYS A 392 -7.02 -19.93 -10.58
CA LYS A 392 -6.60 -21.32 -10.40
C LYS A 392 -5.11 -21.34 -10.01
N ARG A 393 -4.72 -22.21 -9.08
CA ARG A 393 -3.30 -22.32 -8.71
C ARG A 393 -2.49 -22.91 -9.87
N LEU A 394 -1.47 -22.18 -10.31
CA LEU A 394 -0.48 -22.66 -11.27
C LEU A 394 0.57 -23.56 -10.58
N PRO A 395 0.85 -24.77 -11.11
CA PRO A 395 1.70 -25.75 -10.43
C PRO A 395 3.19 -25.41 -10.50
N GLN A 396 3.67 -24.73 -11.54
CA GLN A 396 5.09 -24.37 -11.66
C GLN A 396 5.55 -23.28 -10.68
N LEU A 397 4.63 -22.67 -9.91
CA LEU A 397 4.95 -21.63 -8.93
C LEU A 397 5.15 -22.19 -7.52
N ASN A 398 6.30 -21.85 -6.93
CA ASN A 398 6.58 -22.16 -5.54
C ASN A 398 5.64 -21.41 -4.57
N ARG A 399 5.62 -21.81 -3.29
CA ARG A 399 4.68 -21.25 -2.29
C ARG A 399 4.76 -19.72 -2.15
N ARG A 400 5.94 -19.10 -2.33
CA ARG A 400 6.16 -17.65 -2.27
C ARG A 400 5.66 -16.95 -3.54
N GLN A 401 6.05 -17.46 -4.71
CA GLN A 401 5.62 -16.91 -6.00
C GLN A 401 4.08 -16.94 -6.14
N TRP A 402 3.44 -18.06 -5.79
CA TRP A 402 1.98 -18.14 -5.80
C TRP A 402 1.33 -17.19 -4.78
N LYS A 403 1.93 -17.00 -3.59
CA LYS A 403 1.44 -16.03 -2.60
C LYS A 403 1.47 -14.60 -3.16
N ALA A 404 2.56 -14.20 -3.81
CA ALA A 404 2.71 -12.89 -4.42
C ALA A 404 1.74 -12.68 -5.60
N LEU A 405 1.68 -13.60 -6.57
CA LEU A 405 0.80 -13.49 -7.73
C LEU A 405 -0.69 -13.46 -7.33
N ARG A 406 -1.09 -14.27 -6.34
CA ARG A 406 -2.45 -14.22 -5.78
C ARG A 406 -2.75 -12.93 -5.01
N ARG A 407 -1.72 -12.23 -4.50
CA ARG A 407 -1.87 -10.94 -3.81
C ARG A 407 -2.03 -9.78 -4.79
N SER A 408 -1.28 -9.74 -5.90
CA SER A 408 -1.51 -8.73 -6.96
C SER A 408 -2.90 -8.87 -7.59
N LEU A 409 -3.37 -10.11 -7.82
CA LEU A 409 -4.72 -10.41 -8.32
C LEU A 409 -5.88 -10.17 -7.33
N ALA A 410 -5.66 -9.51 -6.18
CA ALA A 410 -6.70 -9.28 -5.20
C ALA A 410 -7.61 -8.09 -5.59
N LEU A 411 -8.91 -8.35 -5.82
CA LEU A 411 -9.87 -7.33 -6.29
C LEU A 411 -9.91 -6.06 -5.43
N LYS A 412 -9.97 -6.17 -4.11
CA LYS A 412 -9.91 -5.02 -3.20
C LYS A 412 -8.48 -4.49 -3.07
N ARG A 413 -8.24 -3.24 -3.47
CA ARG A 413 -6.94 -2.53 -3.39
C ARG A 413 -6.18 -2.70 -2.07
N VAL A 414 -6.86 -2.67 -0.91
CA VAL A 414 -6.24 -2.88 0.42
C VAL A 414 -5.56 -4.25 0.63
N ASN A 415 -5.89 -5.24 -0.20
CA ASN A 415 -5.31 -6.58 -0.14
C ASN A 415 -4.17 -6.80 -1.15
N ARG A 416 -3.88 -5.84 -2.03
CA ARG A 416 -2.77 -5.92 -3.00
C ARG A 416 -1.44 -5.50 -2.38
N PHE A 417 -0.39 -5.41 -3.20
CA PHE A 417 0.79 -4.60 -2.90
C PHE A 417 0.48 -3.13 -3.22
N THR A 418 1.12 -2.21 -2.49
CA THR A 418 0.93 -0.76 -2.72
C THR A 418 1.74 -0.28 -3.91
N THR A 419 2.92 -0.89 -4.12
CA THR A 419 3.88 -0.56 -5.18
C THR A 419 4.26 -1.79 -6.02
N VAL A 420 4.76 -1.55 -7.23
CA VAL A 420 5.30 -2.61 -8.10
C VAL A 420 6.62 -3.15 -7.54
N ASP A 421 7.45 -2.30 -6.92
CA ASP A 421 8.70 -2.72 -6.27
C ASP A 421 8.45 -3.77 -5.16
N GLU A 422 7.38 -3.64 -4.36
CA GLU A 422 6.99 -4.68 -3.39
C GLU A 422 6.64 -6.02 -4.06
N PHE A 423 5.84 -5.99 -5.13
CA PHE A 423 5.45 -7.19 -5.88
C PHE A 423 6.66 -7.90 -6.47
N LEU A 424 7.57 -7.15 -7.12
CA LEU A 424 8.82 -7.68 -7.66
C LEU A 424 9.70 -8.30 -6.56
N ASN A 425 9.80 -7.65 -5.39
CA ASN A 425 10.59 -8.18 -4.28
C ASN A 425 10.00 -9.49 -3.70
N GLU A 426 8.67 -9.67 -3.67
CA GLU A 426 8.09 -10.95 -3.23
C GLU A 426 8.14 -12.03 -4.34
N PHE A 427 7.91 -11.67 -5.62
CA PHE A 427 7.83 -12.62 -6.75
C PHE A 427 9.17 -12.99 -7.40
N VAL A 428 10.07 -12.02 -7.61
CA VAL A 428 11.39 -12.17 -8.27
C VAL A 428 12.53 -11.60 -7.38
N PRO A 429 12.81 -12.20 -6.22
CA PRO A 429 13.84 -11.70 -5.31
C PRO A 429 15.25 -11.70 -5.93
N ILE A 430 16.03 -10.64 -5.67
CA ILE A 430 17.42 -10.52 -6.10
C ILE A 430 18.29 -11.54 -5.35
N VAL A 431 18.86 -12.50 -6.08
CA VAL A 431 19.73 -13.54 -5.51
C VAL A 431 21.18 -13.06 -5.48
N ASN A 432 21.62 -12.49 -4.35
CA ASN A 432 23.04 -12.18 -4.16
C ASN A 432 23.83 -13.45 -3.77
N PRO A 433 24.76 -13.96 -4.61
CA PRO A 433 25.41 -15.24 -4.40
C PRO A 433 26.37 -15.27 -3.20
N TRP A 434 26.89 -14.12 -2.75
CA TRP A 434 27.96 -14.06 -1.75
C TRP A 434 27.51 -14.28 -0.30
N ARG A 435 26.20 -14.24 0.00
CA ARG A 435 25.70 -14.33 1.38
C ARG A 435 25.87 -15.69 2.07
N ARG A 436 25.97 -16.80 1.31
CA ARG A 436 26.07 -18.17 1.87
C ARG A 436 27.49 -18.62 2.25
N PRO A 437 28.54 -18.48 1.42
CA PRO A 437 29.87 -19.00 1.76
C PRO A 437 30.49 -18.34 3.00
N VAL A 438 30.24 -17.04 3.22
CA VAL A 438 30.79 -16.28 4.37
C VAL A 438 30.33 -16.85 5.72
N ALA A 439 29.08 -17.31 5.83
CA ALA A 439 28.54 -17.85 7.08
C ALA A 439 29.15 -19.22 7.46
N LEU A 440 29.49 -20.05 6.47
CA LEU A 440 30.06 -21.38 6.70
C LEU A 440 31.52 -21.33 7.16
N ALA A 441 32.29 -20.37 6.65
CA ALA A 441 33.70 -20.20 7.02
C ALA A 441 33.91 -19.90 8.51
N ALA A 442 33.01 -19.14 9.13
CA ALA A 442 33.09 -18.76 10.54
C ALA A 442 32.94 -19.96 11.51
N VAL A 443 32.09 -20.93 11.18
CA VAL A 443 31.82 -22.09 12.05
C VAL A 443 33.00 -23.06 12.11
N ALA A 444 33.70 -23.26 10.98
CA ALA A 444 34.82 -24.18 10.90
C ALA A 444 36.04 -23.74 11.75
N ALA A 445 36.28 -22.44 11.87
CA ALA A 445 37.40 -21.89 12.64
C ALA A 445 37.28 -22.20 14.16
N SER A 446 36.07 -22.07 14.72
CA SER A 446 35.81 -22.27 16.14
C SER A 446 36.07 -23.71 16.61
N LEU A 447 35.75 -24.70 15.77
CA LEU A 447 35.89 -26.12 16.12
C LEU A 447 37.35 -26.58 16.20
N LEU A 448 38.24 -26.00 15.38
CA LEU A 448 39.67 -26.36 15.36
C LEU A 448 40.41 -25.95 16.64
N LEU A 449 40.03 -24.81 17.24
CA LEU A 449 40.66 -24.31 18.48
C LEU A 449 40.35 -25.21 19.68
N ALA A 450 39.12 -25.71 19.80
CA ALA A 450 38.70 -26.59 20.89
C ALA A 450 39.48 -27.93 20.90
N PHE A 451 39.69 -28.53 19.72
CA PHE A 451 40.38 -29.81 19.59
C PHE A 451 41.87 -29.75 19.99
N ALA A 452 42.53 -28.61 19.74
CA ALA A 452 43.93 -28.42 20.11
C ALA A 452 44.16 -28.41 21.63
N GLY A 453 43.27 -27.77 22.41
CA GLY A 453 43.37 -27.71 23.86
C GLY A 453 43.27 -29.07 24.55
N TYR A 454 42.33 -29.91 24.13
CA TYR A 454 42.11 -31.24 24.70
C TYR A 454 43.34 -32.15 24.59
N ARG A 455 44.10 -32.04 23.49
CA ARG A 455 45.29 -32.87 23.25
C ARG A 455 46.46 -32.60 24.20
N ALA A 456 46.58 -31.38 24.75
CA ALA A 456 47.68 -31.02 25.63
C ALA A 456 47.55 -31.65 27.03
N TYR A 457 46.33 -31.68 27.57
CA TYR A 457 46.03 -32.16 28.92
C TYR A 457 46.42 -33.64 29.13
N GLN A 458 46.07 -34.51 28.19
CA GLN A 458 46.20 -35.96 28.36
C GLN A 458 47.66 -36.47 28.37
N SER A 459 48.65 -35.62 28.09
CA SER A 459 50.07 -36.01 28.06
C SER A 459 50.73 -36.07 29.43
N GLN A 460 50.18 -35.40 30.45
CA GLN A 460 50.91 -35.12 31.70
C GLN A 460 50.68 -36.16 32.81
N GLU A 461 49.62 -36.97 32.72
CA GLU A 461 49.24 -37.93 33.76
C GLU A 461 50.14 -39.17 33.81
N LYS A 462 50.62 -39.63 32.65
CA LYS A 462 51.17 -40.99 32.48
C LYS A 462 52.58 -41.20 33.02
N GLU A 463 53.37 -40.15 33.22
CA GLU A 463 54.76 -40.30 33.68
C GLU A 463 54.87 -40.61 35.18
N LYS A 464 53.86 -40.27 35.99
CA LYS A 464 53.93 -40.38 37.46
C LYS A 464 53.77 -41.80 38.01
N GLN A 465 53.16 -42.73 37.28
CA GLN A 465 52.78 -44.05 37.82
C GLN A 465 53.92 -45.09 37.80
N LEU A 466 54.92 -44.94 36.92
CA LEU A 466 55.90 -46.00 36.63
C LEU A 466 57.03 -46.14 37.67
N GLU A 467 57.19 -45.17 38.57
CA GLU A 467 58.37 -45.08 39.46
C GLU A 467 58.16 -45.75 40.83
N ILE A 468 56.92 -45.81 41.32
CA ILE A 468 56.56 -46.35 42.65
C ILE A 468 56.70 -47.88 42.72
N GLU A 469 56.32 -48.58 41.65
CA GLU A 469 56.17 -50.04 41.64
C GLU A 469 57.48 -50.81 41.88
N LYS A 470 58.63 -50.22 41.50
CA LYS A 470 59.94 -50.91 41.51
C LYS A 470 60.55 -51.12 42.90
N GLN A 471 60.07 -50.42 43.93
CA GLN A 471 60.71 -50.45 45.25
C GLN A 471 60.16 -51.55 46.18
N ALA A 472 58.95 -52.04 45.94
CA ALA A 472 58.24 -52.92 46.89
C ALA A 472 58.71 -54.39 46.91
N LEU A 473 59.39 -54.86 45.86
CA LEU A 473 59.61 -56.30 45.65
C LEU A 473 60.78 -56.88 46.47
N ALA A 474 61.81 -56.09 46.77
CA ALA A 474 63.08 -56.58 47.31
C ALA A 474 63.04 -57.02 48.78
N ALA A 475 62.10 -56.50 49.58
CA ALA A 475 62.08 -56.72 51.03
C ALA A 475 61.57 -58.10 51.48
N ARG A 476 60.68 -58.73 50.68
CA ARG A 476 59.82 -59.84 51.15
C ARG A 476 60.48 -61.22 51.26
N GLN A 477 61.71 -61.40 50.81
CA GLN A 477 62.32 -62.73 50.62
C GLN A 477 63.22 -63.23 51.75
N ALA A 478 63.63 -62.37 52.69
CA ALA A 478 64.62 -62.74 53.71
C ALA A 478 64.04 -63.37 55.00
N GLU A 479 62.74 -63.18 55.24
CA GLU A 479 62.14 -63.36 56.58
C GLU A 479 61.55 -64.77 56.80
N GLN A 480 60.93 -65.36 55.77
CA GLN A 480 60.09 -66.57 55.88
C GLN A 480 60.80 -67.83 56.42
N GLN A 481 62.11 -67.96 56.33
CA GLN A 481 62.79 -69.26 56.52
C GLN A 481 63.04 -69.69 57.97
N ARG A 482 62.90 -68.80 58.96
CA ARG A 482 63.23 -69.14 60.38
C ARG A 482 62.01 -69.45 61.26
N GLU A 483 60.82 -69.14 60.80
CA GLU A 483 59.58 -69.20 61.59
C GLU A 483 58.94 -70.62 61.60
N MET A 484 59.11 -71.36 60.51
CA MET A 484 58.36 -72.59 60.17
C MET A 484 58.49 -73.77 61.16
N ALA A 485 59.46 -73.76 62.08
CA ALA A 485 59.66 -74.85 63.04
C ALA A 485 58.74 -74.75 64.26
N THR A 486 58.77 -73.61 64.97
CA THR A 486 57.88 -73.34 66.11
C THR A 486 56.43 -73.17 65.66
N GLN A 487 56.23 -72.64 64.44
CA GLN A 487 54.90 -72.49 63.85
C GLN A 487 54.08 -73.77 63.88
N ARG A 488 54.63 -74.98 63.71
CA ARG A 488 53.80 -76.20 63.53
C ARG A 488 52.81 -76.52 64.66
N GLN A 489 53.21 -76.40 65.92
CA GLN A 489 52.30 -76.69 67.05
C GLN A 489 51.38 -75.52 67.40
N VAL A 490 51.77 -74.29 67.04
CA VAL A 490 50.89 -73.12 67.08
C VAL A 490 49.87 -73.18 65.93
N GLN A 491 50.28 -73.70 64.78
CA GLN A 491 49.45 -73.89 63.59
C GLN A 491 48.30 -74.86 63.83
N GLU A 492 48.50 -76.04 64.43
CA GLU A 492 47.38 -77.00 64.59
C GLU A 492 46.21 -76.46 65.43
N PHE A 493 46.47 -75.65 66.46
CA PHE A 493 45.40 -74.94 67.20
C PHE A 493 44.96 -73.66 66.47
N GLY A 494 45.90 -72.90 65.91
CA GLY A 494 45.64 -71.67 65.17
C GLY A 494 44.83 -71.88 63.90
N THR A 495 44.94 -73.02 63.22
CA THR A 495 44.11 -73.40 62.06
C THR A 495 42.67 -73.66 62.47
N LYS A 496 42.44 -74.18 63.69
CA LYS A 496 41.06 -74.33 64.19
C LYS A 496 40.46 -72.98 64.52
N LEU A 497 41.15 -72.17 65.34
CA LEU A 497 40.67 -70.83 65.71
C LEU A 497 40.47 -69.92 64.48
N SER A 498 41.33 -70.06 63.46
CA SER A 498 41.21 -69.36 62.17
C SER A 498 40.17 -69.96 61.22
N SER A 499 39.69 -71.18 61.47
CA SER A 499 38.53 -71.75 60.76
C SER A 499 37.24 -71.18 61.33
N ASP A 500 37.12 -71.15 62.66
CA ASP A 500 35.93 -70.64 63.36
C ASP A 500 35.76 -69.12 63.14
N PHE A 501 36.87 -68.35 63.10
CA PHE A 501 36.86 -66.95 62.65
C PHE A 501 36.67 -66.82 61.13
N GLY A 502 37.09 -67.82 60.35
CA GLY A 502 36.89 -67.87 58.90
C GLY A 502 35.40 -67.88 58.53
N THR A 503 34.62 -68.76 59.17
CA THR A 503 33.16 -68.83 58.96
C THR A 503 32.44 -67.53 59.32
N LEU A 504 32.81 -66.86 60.42
CA LEU A 504 32.24 -65.55 60.78
C LEU A 504 32.62 -64.45 59.76
N THR A 505 33.77 -64.58 59.11
CA THR A 505 34.21 -63.66 58.04
C THR A 505 33.47 -63.94 56.73
N GLU A 506 33.16 -65.22 56.45
CA GLU A 506 32.43 -65.69 55.27
C GLU A 506 30.95 -65.29 55.35
N GLU A 507 30.27 -65.53 56.48
CA GLU A 507 28.88 -65.10 56.72
C GLU A 507 28.70 -63.57 56.60
N ALA A 508 29.63 -62.80 57.18
CA ALA A 508 29.64 -61.35 57.03
C ALA A 508 29.94 -60.90 55.58
N GLY A 509 30.76 -61.66 54.86
CA GLY A 509 31.06 -61.44 53.44
C GLY A 509 29.85 -61.67 52.54
N GLU A 510 29.10 -62.76 52.75
CA GLU A 510 27.86 -63.04 52.02
C GLU A 510 26.79 -61.96 52.28
N LEU A 511 26.62 -61.53 53.53
CA LEU A 511 25.68 -60.44 53.88
C LEU A 511 26.10 -59.09 53.28
N GLN A 512 27.41 -58.80 53.22
CA GLN A 512 27.93 -57.61 52.53
C GLN A 512 27.67 -57.70 51.02
N GLU A 513 27.98 -58.82 50.39
CA GLU A 513 27.79 -59.03 48.95
C GLU A 513 26.30 -59.00 48.56
N LEU A 514 25.39 -59.52 49.39
CA LEU A 514 23.94 -59.41 49.19
C LEU A 514 23.43 -57.96 49.21
N LEU A 515 24.13 -57.04 49.89
CA LEU A 515 23.82 -55.60 49.87
C LEU A 515 24.52 -54.87 48.72
N ASP A 516 25.75 -55.23 48.37
CA ASP A 516 26.50 -54.66 47.23
C ASP A 516 25.92 -55.11 45.86
N GLN A 517 25.44 -56.35 45.74
CA GLN A 517 24.75 -56.87 44.55
C GLN A 517 23.33 -56.28 44.38
N ARG A 518 22.75 -55.71 45.44
CA ARG A 518 21.38 -55.16 45.41
C ARG A 518 21.36 -53.82 44.68
N ASN A 519 21.26 -53.91 43.34
CA ASN A 519 21.16 -52.77 42.43
C ASN A 519 20.28 -51.65 43.02
N LEU A 520 20.85 -50.45 43.16
CA LEU A 520 20.24 -49.28 43.81
C LEU A 520 19.14 -48.61 42.97
N SER A 521 18.34 -49.42 42.27
CA SER A 521 17.07 -48.98 41.68
C SER A 521 16.15 -48.49 42.79
N PHE A 522 15.65 -47.26 42.64
CA PHE A 522 14.93 -46.47 43.63
C PHE A 522 13.59 -47.09 44.11
N ASP A 523 13.65 -48.08 45.01
CA ASP A 523 12.52 -48.50 45.85
C ASP A 523 12.66 -47.90 47.26
N THR A 524 12.13 -46.69 47.43
CA THR A 524 12.27 -45.91 48.67
C THR A 524 11.32 -46.37 49.79
N GLY A 525 10.95 -47.65 49.83
CA GLY A 525 10.10 -48.21 50.86
C GLY A 525 10.71 -48.07 52.27
N ALA A 526 9.93 -47.58 53.23
CA ALA A 526 10.35 -47.53 54.64
C ALA A 526 10.65 -48.94 55.22
N LEU A 527 10.13 -50.00 54.59
CA LEU A 527 10.49 -51.39 54.84
C LEU A 527 11.93 -51.71 54.40
N TRP A 528 12.31 -51.35 53.16
CA TRP A 528 13.68 -51.52 52.65
C TRP A 528 14.70 -50.79 53.53
N GLN A 529 14.39 -49.56 53.93
CA GLN A 529 15.26 -48.77 54.81
C GLN A 529 15.45 -49.41 56.20
N ARG A 530 14.37 -49.97 56.79
CA ARG A 530 14.45 -50.69 58.06
C ARG A 530 15.22 -52.00 57.94
N GLN A 531 15.00 -52.77 56.87
CA GLN A 531 15.75 -54.00 56.61
C GLN A 531 17.24 -53.72 56.42
N THR A 532 17.59 -52.71 55.63
CA THR A 532 19.00 -52.33 55.40
C THR A 532 19.67 -51.83 56.68
N ALA A 533 18.96 -51.05 57.51
CA ALA A 533 19.48 -50.62 58.81
C ALA A 533 19.69 -51.81 59.78
N VAL A 534 18.76 -52.77 59.82
CA VAL A 534 18.88 -53.99 60.64
C VAL A 534 20.05 -54.86 60.17
N ILE A 535 20.16 -55.15 58.86
CA ILE A 535 21.26 -55.98 58.32
C ILE A 535 22.62 -55.30 58.53
N MET A 536 22.70 -53.96 58.49
CA MET A 536 23.92 -53.21 58.81
C MET A 536 24.31 -53.29 60.30
N ASP A 537 23.34 -53.42 61.21
CA ASP A 537 23.56 -53.59 62.65
C ASP A 537 23.97 -55.04 62.95
N GLU A 538 23.24 -56.02 62.40
CA GLU A 538 23.55 -57.46 62.43
C GLU A 538 24.99 -57.74 61.95
N LEU A 539 25.39 -57.12 60.82
CA LEU A 539 26.76 -57.20 60.28
C LEU A 539 27.83 -56.74 61.29
N LEU A 540 27.56 -55.69 62.07
CA LEU A 540 28.49 -55.21 63.09
C LEU A 540 28.44 -56.05 64.37
N GLU A 541 27.27 -56.58 64.74
CA GLU A 541 27.04 -57.45 65.90
C GLU A 541 27.85 -58.76 65.82
N VAL A 542 27.98 -59.34 64.63
CA VAL A 542 28.86 -60.51 64.34
C VAL A 542 30.29 -60.30 64.88
N TYR A 543 30.79 -59.06 64.89
CA TYR A 543 32.14 -58.74 65.39
C TYR A 543 32.16 -58.23 66.83
N GLU A 544 31.03 -58.08 67.53
CA GLU A 544 30.96 -57.61 68.92
C GLU A 544 31.17 -58.74 69.95
N SER A 545 30.80 -60.00 69.67
CA SER A 545 30.96 -61.11 70.63
C SER A 545 32.43 -61.42 71.00
N ASP A 546 32.73 -61.38 72.29
CA ASP A 546 34.03 -61.76 72.88
C ASP A 546 34.09 -63.25 73.30
N GLU A 547 33.04 -64.04 73.05
CA GLU A 547 32.90 -65.43 73.55
C GLU A 547 34.07 -66.35 73.17
N TRP A 548 34.65 -66.17 71.97
CA TRP A 548 35.80 -66.93 71.50
C TRP A 548 37.05 -66.78 72.39
N LYS A 549 37.21 -65.63 73.08
CA LYS A 549 38.29 -65.40 74.05
C LYS A 549 38.13 -66.28 75.30
N VAL A 550 36.88 -66.55 75.69
CA VAL A 550 36.55 -67.38 76.86
C VAL A 550 36.95 -68.84 76.64
N ASP A 551 36.84 -69.35 75.42
CA ASP A 551 37.32 -70.70 75.06
C ASP A 551 38.84 -70.74 74.82
N ALA A 552 39.43 -69.73 74.18
CA ALA A 552 40.87 -69.63 74.02
C ALA A 552 41.63 -69.63 75.36
N GLY A 553 41.09 -68.95 76.38
CA GLY A 553 41.65 -68.89 77.74
C GLY A 553 41.70 -70.23 78.49
N LYS A 554 41.04 -71.28 77.98
CA LYS A 554 41.03 -72.63 78.58
C LYS A 554 42.19 -73.53 78.11
N HIS A 555 43.01 -73.06 77.15
CA HIS A 555 44.03 -73.89 76.51
C HIS A 555 45.33 -74.02 77.34
N PRO A 556 45.98 -75.20 77.47
CA PRO A 556 47.15 -75.39 78.33
C PRO A 556 48.40 -74.56 77.99
N LEU A 557 48.47 -73.98 76.79
CA LEU A 557 49.58 -73.11 76.36
C LEU A 557 49.29 -71.61 76.53
N ALA A 558 48.11 -71.23 77.04
CA ALA A 558 47.65 -69.83 77.11
C ALA A 558 48.49 -68.89 78.00
N ALA A 559 49.44 -69.43 78.77
CA ALA A 559 50.39 -68.66 79.58
C ALA A 559 51.78 -68.49 78.92
N ARG A 560 51.93 -68.79 77.62
CA ARG A 560 53.17 -68.61 76.85
C ARG A 560 53.06 -67.43 75.89
N ASP A 561 54.14 -66.66 75.79
CA ASP A 561 54.20 -65.43 74.98
C ASP A 561 53.78 -65.67 73.52
N ASP A 562 54.33 -66.70 72.86
CA ASP A 562 54.00 -67.11 71.48
C ASP A 562 52.48 -67.33 71.26
N PHE A 563 51.78 -67.87 72.26
CA PHE A 563 50.35 -68.18 72.17
C PHE A 563 49.49 -66.94 72.45
N GLN A 564 49.92 -66.08 73.38
CA GLN A 564 49.28 -64.78 73.58
C GLN A 564 49.49 -63.86 72.38
N GLN A 565 50.65 -63.92 71.71
CA GLN A 565 50.87 -63.23 70.44
C GLN A 565 49.85 -63.70 69.38
N MET A 566 49.64 -65.02 69.22
CA MET A 566 48.62 -65.54 68.31
C MET A 566 47.19 -65.08 68.66
N LEU A 567 46.82 -64.99 69.95
CA LEU A 567 45.50 -64.47 70.35
C LEU A 567 45.37 -62.97 70.09
N ASN A 568 46.42 -62.19 70.36
CA ASN A 568 46.47 -60.77 70.03
C ASN A 568 46.41 -60.54 68.52
N ASP A 569 47.06 -61.37 67.70
CA ASP A 569 47.00 -61.32 66.23
C ASP A 569 45.58 -61.61 65.70
N GLN A 570 44.82 -62.49 66.36
CA GLN A 570 43.44 -62.79 65.98
C GLN A 570 42.44 -61.73 66.48
N ASP A 571 42.61 -61.17 67.69
CA ASP A 571 41.80 -60.01 68.09
C ASP A 571 42.14 -58.76 67.25
N LEU A 572 43.40 -58.59 66.83
CA LEU A 572 43.82 -57.55 65.91
C LEU A 572 43.18 -57.73 64.53
N LYS A 573 43.15 -58.96 63.97
CA LYS A 573 42.41 -59.25 62.73
C LYS A 573 40.90 -58.99 62.88
N ARG A 574 40.30 -59.38 64.00
CA ARG A 574 38.88 -59.09 64.30
C ARG A 574 38.61 -57.59 64.41
N GLN A 575 39.48 -56.82 65.07
CA GLN A 575 39.40 -55.36 65.14
C GLN A 575 39.58 -54.71 63.75
N GLN A 576 40.52 -55.22 62.93
CA GLN A 576 40.71 -54.78 61.54
C GLN A 576 39.50 -55.10 60.65
N ALA A 577 38.90 -56.29 60.80
CA ALA A 577 37.69 -56.69 60.08
C ALA A 577 36.49 -55.82 60.48
N LYS A 578 36.26 -55.62 61.78
CA LYS A 578 35.24 -54.70 62.30
C LYS A 578 35.44 -53.26 61.80
N GLN A 579 36.68 -52.78 61.77
CA GLN A 579 37.01 -51.45 61.24
C GLN A 579 36.79 -51.37 59.71
N THR A 580 37.08 -52.45 58.98
CA THR A 580 36.84 -52.56 57.53
C THR A 580 35.35 -52.53 57.23
N LEU A 581 34.55 -53.31 57.97
CA LEU A 581 33.09 -53.38 57.83
C LEU A 581 32.42 -52.06 58.22
N ALA A 582 32.84 -51.42 59.31
CA ALA A 582 32.39 -50.08 59.69
C ALA A 582 32.81 -48.98 58.69
N ASN A 583 33.89 -49.18 57.93
CA ASN A 583 34.27 -48.31 56.83
C ASN A 583 33.41 -48.57 55.58
N TRP A 584 33.13 -49.84 55.24
CA TRP A 584 32.22 -50.20 54.14
C TRP A 584 30.79 -49.68 54.40
N ALA A 585 30.22 -49.91 55.59
CA ALA A 585 28.88 -49.44 55.96
C ALA A 585 28.76 -47.90 55.87
N ARG A 586 29.83 -47.17 56.21
CA ARG A 586 29.93 -45.72 56.01
C ARG A 586 29.94 -45.35 54.52
N THR A 587 30.73 -46.06 53.71
CA THR A 587 30.80 -45.86 52.25
C THR A 587 29.45 -46.18 51.57
N TYR A 588 28.77 -47.25 51.97
CA TYR A 588 27.43 -47.59 51.47
C TYR A 588 26.41 -46.47 51.78
N ASN A 589 26.40 -45.96 53.03
CA ASN A 589 25.54 -44.83 53.40
C ASN A 589 25.88 -43.54 52.63
N PHE A 590 27.14 -43.32 52.26
CA PHE A 590 27.54 -42.20 51.39
C PHE A 590 27.00 -42.40 49.96
N THR A 591 27.18 -43.58 49.35
CA THR A 591 26.63 -43.92 48.02
C THR A 591 25.10 -43.78 47.99
N LEU A 592 24.42 -44.24 49.04
CA LEU A 592 22.97 -44.11 49.17
C LEU A 592 22.52 -42.64 49.36
N SER A 593 23.28 -41.84 50.09
CA SER A 593 23.04 -40.40 50.22
C SER A 593 23.15 -39.68 48.87
N ASP A 594 24.22 -39.94 48.12
CA ASP A 594 24.43 -39.35 46.79
C ASP A 594 23.34 -39.80 45.79
N ALA A 595 22.83 -41.03 45.90
CA ALA A 595 21.65 -41.47 45.16
C ALA A 595 20.40 -40.62 45.51
N TYR A 596 20.09 -40.44 46.81
CA TYR A 596 19.00 -39.57 47.26
C TYR A 596 19.15 -38.11 46.79
N LEU A 597 20.38 -37.60 46.66
CA LEU A 597 20.66 -36.27 46.11
C LEU A 597 20.38 -36.18 44.61
N ALA A 598 20.74 -37.20 43.81
CA ALA A 598 20.39 -37.25 42.39
C ALA A 598 18.87 -37.22 42.18
N GLY A 599 18.13 -38.09 42.89
CA GLY A 599 16.66 -38.09 42.82
C GLY A 599 16.01 -36.80 43.33
N ALA A 600 16.67 -36.05 44.22
CA ALA A 600 16.22 -34.73 44.66
C ALA A 600 16.41 -33.66 43.57
N ILE A 601 17.45 -33.74 42.73
CA ILE A 601 17.63 -32.88 41.56
C ILE A 601 16.53 -33.18 40.52
N ASP A 602 16.33 -34.45 40.16
CA ASP A 602 15.31 -34.87 39.18
C ASP A 602 13.91 -34.38 39.59
N ALA A 603 13.55 -34.57 40.87
CA ALA A 603 12.29 -34.09 41.41
C ALA A 603 12.18 -32.55 41.43
N ALA A 604 13.28 -31.81 41.55
CA ALA A 604 13.27 -30.35 41.49
C ALA A 604 13.05 -29.83 40.06
N ASP A 605 13.72 -30.44 39.08
CA ASP A 605 13.62 -30.07 37.67
C ASP A 605 12.25 -30.45 37.07
N GLU A 606 11.61 -31.50 37.59
CA GLU A 606 10.21 -31.84 37.30
C GLU A 606 9.18 -31.00 38.09
N ASN A 607 9.61 -30.02 38.89
CA ASN A 607 8.77 -29.16 39.74
C ASN A 607 8.03 -29.91 40.89
N ARG A 608 8.45 -31.15 41.22
CA ARG A 608 7.98 -31.94 42.37
C ARG A 608 8.66 -31.50 43.66
N PHE A 609 8.59 -30.21 43.99
CA PHE A 609 9.40 -29.57 45.04
C PHE A 609 9.29 -30.20 46.44
N SER A 610 8.10 -30.64 46.86
CA SER A 610 7.88 -31.31 48.15
C SER A 610 8.49 -32.72 48.22
N GLU A 611 8.74 -33.33 47.07
CA GLU A 611 9.47 -34.59 46.95
C GLU A 611 10.98 -34.34 46.93
N ALA A 612 11.45 -33.35 46.18
CA ALA A 612 12.85 -32.93 46.16
C ALA A 612 13.38 -32.60 47.58
N GLN A 613 12.64 -31.80 48.35
CA GLN A 613 12.98 -31.47 49.74
C GLN A 613 13.02 -32.70 50.65
N ARG A 614 12.08 -33.64 50.48
CA ARG A 614 12.01 -34.90 51.23
C ARG A 614 13.18 -35.83 50.91
N LEU A 615 13.62 -35.88 49.65
CA LEU A 615 14.77 -36.67 49.20
C LEU A 615 16.10 -36.06 49.70
N SER A 616 16.28 -34.73 49.60
CA SER A 616 17.45 -34.04 50.18
C SER A 616 17.56 -34.25 51.69
N GLN A 617 16.46 -34.11 52.43
CA GLN A 617 16.44 -34.38 53.88
C GLN A 617 16.82 -35.85 54.19
N ARG A 618 16.43 -36.82 53.36
CA ARG A 618 16.83 -38.22 53.57
C ARG A 618 18.30 -38.48 53.25
N ALA A 619 18.87 -37.81 52.24
CA ALA A 619 20.31 -37.80 52.01
C ALA A 619 21.08 -37.23 53.21
N ARG A 620 20.58 -36.14 53.80
CA ARG A 620 21.16 -35.45 54.98
C ARG A 620 21.20 -36.34 56.23
N GLU A 621 20.23 -37.24 56.40
CA GLU A 621 20.20 -38.21 57.49
C GLU A 621 21.23 -39.34 57.33
N LEU A 622 21.63 -39.67 56.10
CA LEU A 622 22.59 -40.74 55.78
C LEU A 622 24.04 -40.24 55.69
N ASN A 623 24.25 -39.02 55.19
CA ASN A 623 25.55 -38.37 55.17
C ASN A 623 25.42 -36.86 55.48
N PRO A 624 25.34 -36.47 56.77
CA PRO A 624 25.19 -35.06 57.18
C PRO A 624 26.29 -34.13 56.67
N ASN A 625 27.45 -34.68 56.28
CA ASN A 625 28.63 -33.95 55.83
C ASN A 625 28.84 -34.00 54.31
N SER A 626 27.86 -34.48 53.51
CA SER A 626 28.00 -34.49 52.05
C SER A 626 28.13 -33.07 51.50
N VAL A 627 29.23 -32.79 50.79
CA VAL A 627 29.50 -31.48 50.15
C VAL A 627 28.45 -31.14 49.09
N GLN A 628 27.75 -32.15 48.55
CA GLN A 628 26.70 -31.99 47.55
C GLN A 628 25.38 -31.45 48.15
N LEU A 629 25.08 -31.67 49.43
CA LEU A 629 23.82 -31.27 50.07
C LEU A 629 23.49 -29.79 49.84
N SER A 630 24.41 -28.89 50.21
CA SER A 630 24.22 -27.44 50.05
C SER A 630 24.09 -27.00 48.57
N GLN A 631 24.57 -27.80 47.62
CA GLN A 631 24.43 -27.52 46.19
C GLN A 631 23.05 -27.94 45.67
N VAL A 632 22.52 -29.06 46.17
CA VAL A 632 21.20 -29.60 45.84
C VAL A 632 20.09 -28.82 46.54
N ASP A 633 20.22 -28.50 47.83
CA ASP A 633 19.29 -27.61 48.54
C ASP A 633 19.20 -26.26 47.82
N GLY A 634 20.36 -25.66 47.50
CA GLY A 634 20.43 -24.42 46.71
C GLY A 634 19.98 -24.55 45.26
N HIS A 635 19.85 -25.76 44.70
CA HIS A 635 19.21 -26.02 43.41
C HIS A 635 17.69 -26.06 43.53
N ILE A 636 17.17 -26.78 44.53
CA ILE A 636 15.76 -26.86 44.86
C ILE A 636 15.18 -25.45 45.13
N GLU A 637 15.85 -24.64 45.95
CA GLU A 637 15.43 -23.27 46.25
C GLU A 637 15.42 -22.35 45.02
N ARG A 638 16.39 -22.49 44.11
CA ARG A 638 16.42 -21.76 42.84
C ARG A 638 15.28 -22.17 41.92
N GLN A 639 14.97 -23.47 41.79
CA GLN A 639 13.85 -23.93 40.96
C GLN A 639 12.49 -23.50 41.53
N ILE A 640 12.30 -23.58 42.85
CA ILE A 640 11.08 -23.06 43.52
C ILE A 640 10.91 -21.56 43.21
N SER A 641 11.98 -20.78 43.36
CA SER A 641 11.97 -19.32 43.15
C SER A 641 11.69 -18.96 41.69
N ALA A 642 12.30 -19.67 40.73
CA ALA A 642 12.07 -19.48 39.30
C ALA A 642 10.62 -19.82 38.90
N TYR A 643 10.07 -20.94 39.41
CA TYR A 643 8.69 -21.33 39.17
C TYR A 643 7.69 -20.30 39.72
N GLN A 644 7.91 -19.80 40.95
CA GLN A 644 7.05 -18.77 41.55
C GLN A 644 7.06 -17.47 40.73
N ALA A 645 8.24 -16.99 40.32
CA ALA A 645 8.38 -15.79 39.50
C ALA A 645 7.66 -15.92 38.14
N GLU A 646 7.71 -17.09 37.49
CA GLU A 646 6.99 -17.31 36.23
C GLU A 646 5.46 -17.33 36.43
N GLN A 647 4.95 -17.93 37.51
CA GLN A 647 3.51 -17.88 37.80
C GLN A 647 3.02 -16.46 38.07
N GLU A 648 3.80 -15.62 38.77
CA GLU A 648 3.46 -14.22 38.97
C GLU A 648 3.48 -13.43 37.65
N ARG A 649 4.52 -13.61 36.82
CA ARG A 649 4.61 -13.01 35.49
C ARG A 649 3.40 -13.37 34.60
N LEU A 650 2.98 -14.63 34.63
CA LEU A 650 1.78 -15.11 33.92
C LEU A 650 0.47 -14.52 34.47
N ALA A 651 0.38 -14.27 35.78
CA ALA A 651 -0.77 -13.60 36.38
C ALA A 651 -0.85 -12.12 35.96
N GLN A 652 0.24 -11.38 36.09
CA GLN A 652 0.35 -9.98 35.66
C GLN A 652 0.05 -9.82 34.16
N ALA A 653 0.57 -10.71 33.31
CA ALA A 653 0.29 -10.71 31.87
C ALA A 653 -1.19 -10.93 31.53
N ARG A 654 -1.91 -11.78 32.28
CA ARG A 654 -3.36 -12.01 32.11
C ARG A 654 -4.18 -10.77 32.49
N GLU A 655 -3.81 -10.07 33.55
CA GLU A 655 -4.48 -8.84 33.97
C GLU A 655 -4.24 -7.68 32.98
N ALA A 656 -2.98 -7.50 32.55
CA ALA A 656 -2.63 -6.53 31.51
C ALA A 656 -3.40 -6.79 30.20
N ALA A 657 -3.53 -8.06 29.77
CA ALA A 657 -4.31 -8.44 28.60
C ALA A 657 -5.82 -8.15 28.76
N ARG A 658 -6.38 -8.33 29.96
CA ARG A 658 -7.78 -7.97 30.26
C ARG A 658 -8.01 -6.46 30.14
N LEU A 659 -7.15 -5.65 30.76
CA LEU A 659 -7.25 -4.18 30.72
C LEU A 659 -7.05 -3.64 29.29
N ALA A 660 -6.12 -4.23 28.52
CA ALA A 660 -5.94 -3.90 27.11
C ALA A 660 -7.19 -4.21 26.27
N ALA A 661 -7.82 -5.38 26.48
CA ALA A 661 -9.05 -5.76 25.78
C ALA A 661 -10.25 -4.87 26.14
N GLU A 662 -10.35 -4.41 27.38
CA GLU A 662 -11.38 -3.47 27.82
C GLU A 662 -11.17 -2.08 27.22
N ARG A 663 -9.93 -1.57 27.22
CA ARG A 663 -9.57 -0.31 26.54
C ARG A 663 -9.81 -0.36 25.04
N GLN A 664 -9.54 -1.51 24.40
CA GLN A 664 -9.81 -1.70 22.97
C GLN A 664 -11.31 -1.64 22.67
N ARG A 665 -12.15 -2.36 23.42
CA ARG A 665 -13.62 -2.31 23.27
C ARG A 665 -14.18 -0.88 23.41
N LEU A 666 -13.63 -0.09 24.33
CA LEU A 666 -14.04 1.31 24.49
C LEU A 666 -13.67 2.17 23.27
N ARG A 667 -12.49 1.94 22.66
CA ARG A 667 -12.12 2.58 21.38
C ARG A 667 -12.98 2.09 20.22
N ASP A 668 -13.21 0.78 20.10
CA ASP A 668 -14.04 0.21 19.02
C ASP A 668 -15.45 0.81 19.04
N ALA A 669 -16.06 0.96 20.23
CA ALA A 669 -17.36 1.59 20.39
C ALA A 669 -17.34 3.11 20.08
N PHE A 670 -16.23 3.79 20.39
CA PHE A 670 -16.04 5.21 20.05
C PHE A 670 -15.91 5.43 18.54
N GLU A 671 -15.12 4.63 17.83
CA GLU A 671 -14.95 4.73 16.37
C GLU A 671 -16.26 4.56 15.59
N VAL A 672 -17.21 3.76 16.11
CA VAL A 672 -18.56 3.63 15.51
C VAL A 672 -19.37 4.93 15.62
N GLU A 673 -19.34 5.60 16.77
CA GLU A 673 -20.02 6.89 16.96
C GLU A 673 -19.31 8.02 16.18
N VAL A 674 -17.98 7.96 16.05
CA VAL A 674 -17.19 8.86 15.19
C VAL A 674 -17.50 8.64 13.70
N ALA A 675 -17.71 7.39 13.27
CA ALA A 675 -18.14 7.08 11.90
C ALA A 675 -19.53 7.67 11.60
N SER A 676 -20.47 7.53 12.55
CA SER A 676 -21.81 8.13 12.47
C SER A 676 -21.74 9.67 12.34
N LEU A 677 -20.93 10.34 13.17
CA LEU A 677 -20.70 11.79 13.07
C LEU A 677 -20.14 12.22 11.70
N ARG A 678 -19.18 11.45 11.15
CA ARG A 678 -18.62 11.70 9.81
C ARG A 678 -19.66 11.51 8.70
N GLU A 679 -20.51 10.49 8.81
CA GLU A 679 -21.61 10.26 7.86
C GLU A 679 -22.62 11.41 7.90
N THR A 680 -23.01 11.90 9.09
CA THR A 680 -23.87 13.10 9.24
C THR A 680 -23.27 14.30 8.50
N VAL A 681 -21.98 14.61 8.70
CA VAL A 681 -21.30 15.74 8.01
C VAL A 681 -21.29 15.57 6.48
N GLN A 682 -21.11 14.35 5.97
CA GLN A 682 -21.11 14.03 4.54
C GLN A 682 -22.49 14.18 3.86
N GLN A 683 -23.59 14.33 4.61
CA GLN A 683 -24.93 14.56 4.04
C GLN A 683 -24.99 15.86 3.23
N CYS A 684 -24.22 16.90 3.61
CA CYS A 684 -24.21 18.15 2.86
C CYS A 684 -23.44 18.02 1.53
N GLN A 685 -22.27 17.38 1.55
CA GLN A 685 -21.47 17.10 0.35
C GLN A 685 -22.27 16.27 -0.67
N SER A 686 -22.90 15.18 -0.22
CA SER A 686 -23.69 14.29 -1.08
C SER A 686 -25.00 14.90 -1.58
N GLY A 687 -25.61 15.84 -0.86
CA GLY A 687 -26.71 16.67 -1.35
C GLY A 687 -26.28 17.58 -2.50
N LEU A 688 -25.26 18.41 -2.26
CA LEU A 688 -24.73 19.38 -3.24
C LEU A 688 -24.17 18.71 -4.50
N LEU A 689 -23.58 17.51 -4.40
CA LEU A 689 -23.09 16.75 -5.56
C LEU A 689 -24.20 16.17 -6.44
N ARG A 690 -25.40 15.90 -5.88
CA ARG A 690 -26.55 15.35 -6.62
C ARG A 690 -27.40 16.43 -7.30
N GLU A 691 -27.55 17.58 -6.66
CA GLU A 691 -28.46 18.65 -7.10
C GLU A 691 -27.71 19.88 -7.66
N GLY A 692 -26.39 19.94 -7.50
CA GLY A 692 -25.54 21.00 -8.05
C GLY A 692 -25.40 22.22 -7.15
N ARG A 693 -24.82 23.29 -7.70
CA ARG A 693 -24.65 24.58 -6.99
C ARG A 693 -26.03 25.18 -6.72
N GLY A 694 -26.39 25.30 -5.45
CA GLY A 694 -27.74 25.71 -5.00
C GLY A 694 -28.73 24.57 -4.71
N GLY A 695 -28.31 23.30 -4.83
CA GLY A 695 -29.08 22.14 -4.36
C GLY A 695 -29.26 22.12 -2.84
N VAL A 696 -30.21 21.32 -2.31
CA VAL A 696 -30.67 21.44 -0.92
C VAL A 696 -29.57 21.18 0.11
N PHE A 697 -29.43 22.08 1.08
CA PHE A 697 -28.57 21.91 2.25
C PHE A 697 -29.20 20.91 3.24
N LYS A 698 -28.81 19.64 3.17
CA LYS A 698 -29.45 18.53 3.90
C LYS A 698 -28.90 18.28 5.30
N LEU A 699 -27.85 19.01 5.73
CA LEU A 699 -27.25 18.85 7.04
C LEU A 699 -28.00 19.67 8.10
N ASP A 700 -28.50 18.97 9.11
CA ASP A 700 -29.02 19.54 10.35
C ASP A 700 -27.86 19.89 11.31
N LEU A 701 -27.61 21.19 11.49
CA LEU A 701 -26.52 21.70 12.33
C LEU A 701 -26.82 21.58 13.83
N GLU A 702 -28.08 21.76 14.25
CA GLU A 702 -28.48 21.69 15.66
C GLU A 702 -28.37 20.26 16.17
N ARG A 703 -28.86 19.29 15.39
CA ARG A 703 -28.71 17.87 15.66
C ARG A 703 -27.24 17.47 15.71
N LEU A 704 -26.41 17.95 14.78
CA LEU A 704 -24.97 17.65 14.78
C LEU A 704 -24.28 18.16 16.05
N ALA A 705 -24.62 19.37 16.52
CA ALA A 705 -24.10 19.92 17.78
C ALA A 705 -24.53 19.06 18.99
N GLY A 706 -25.78 18.58 18.99
CA GLY A 706 -26.29 17.62 19.97
C GLY A 706 -25.56 16.27 19.93
N GLU A 707 -25.28 15.73 18.74
CA GLU A 707 -24.55 14.47 18.56
C GLU A 707 -23.08 14.59 19.02
N PHE A 708 -22.37 15.68 18.72
CA PHE A 708 -21.03 15.94 19.27
C PHE A 708 -21.05 16.01 20.80
N THR A 709 -22.01 16.74 21.39
CA THR A 709 -22.15 16.89 22.85
C THR A 709 -22.43 15.53 23.52
N ARG A 710 -23.30 14.72 22.91
CA ARG A 710 -23.61 13.34 23.35
C ARG A 710 -22.38 12.44 23.35
N VAL A 711 -21.54 12.51 22.31
CA VAL A 711 -20.31 11.71 22.19
C VAL A 711 -19.24 12.20 23.17
N ALA A 712 -19.05 13.51 23.34
CA ALA A 712 -18.15 14.09 24.34
C ALA A 712 -18.47 13.61 25.77
N ASN A 713 -19.75 13.68 26.16
CA ASN A 713 -20.21 13.24 27.49
C ASN A 713 -20.12 11.72 27.69
N ARG A 714 -20.25 10.92 26.62
CA ARG A 714 -20.15 9.46 26.66
C ARG A 714 -18.71 8.94 26.69
N TYR A 715 -17.77 9.67 26.09
CA TYR A 715 -16.37 9.23 25.92
C TYR A 715 -15.36 10.27 26.45
N PRO A 716 -15.35 10.58 27.76
CA PRO A 716 -14.45 11.58 28.35
C PRO A 716 -12.95 11.24 28.21
N VAL A 717 -12.61 9.99 27.92
CA VAL A 717 -11.23 9.54 27.66
C VAL A 717 -10.70 10.02 26.29
N PHE A 718 -11.58 10.33 25.34
CA PHE A 718 -11.21 10.69 23.95
C PHE A 718 -11.47 12.17 23.61
N GLN A 719 -11.61 13.05 24.62
CA GLN A 719 -11.94 14.47 24.45
C GLN A 719 -11.06 15.19 23.41
N ASN A 720 -9.75 14.96 23.39
CA ASN A 720 -8.84 15.56 22.40
C ASN A 720 -9.15 15.09 20.95
N GLU A 721 -9.50 13.81 20.79
CA GLU A 721 -9.84 13.20 19.49
C GLU A 721 -11.20 13.74 19.00
N ILE A 722 -12.15 13.97 19.93
CA ILE A 722 -13.46 14.58 19.66
C ILE A 722 -13.33 16.06 19.29
N GLN A 723 -12.45 16.81 19.96
CA GLN A 723 -12.19 18.22 19.66
C GLN A 723 -11.54 18.37 18.27
N GLN A 724 -10.59 17.51 17.91
CA GLN A 724 -10.00 17.47 16.57
C GLN A 724 -11.03 17.06 15.51
N LEU A 725 -11.90 16.08 15.80
CA LEU A 725 -13.00 15.70 14.90
C LEU A 725 -13.93 16.90 14.65
N GLN A 726 -14.35 17.62 15.69
CA GLN A 726 -15.19 18.81 15.57
C GLN A 726 -14.53 19.88 14.70
N GLN A 727 -13.26 20.22 14.95
CA GLN A 727 -12.52 21.22 14.17
C GLN A 727 -12.45 20.85 12.68
N ASN A 728 -12.13 19.58 12.36
CA ASN A 728 -12.10 19.09 10.98
C ASN A 728 -13.49 19.15 10.33
N SER A 729 -14.54 18.71 11.04
CA SER A 729 -15.92 18.80 10.56
C SER A 729 -16.38 20.24 10.30
N MET A 730 -15.95 21.22 11.09
CA MET A 730 -16.28 22.62 10.81
C MET A 730 -15.62 23.14 9.53
N SER A 731 -14.41 22.67 9.19
CA SER A 731 -13.78 22.94 7.89
C SER A 731 -14.62 22.40 6.72
N ASP A 732 -15.07 21.15 6.81
CA ASP A 732 -15.94 20.52 5.80
C ASP A 732 -17.29 21.27 5.65
N ILE A 733 -17.92 21.62 6.77
CA ILE A 733 -19.18 22.36 6.80
C ILE A 733 -19.02 23.77 6.21
N SER A 734 -17.93 24.48 6.55
CA SER A 734 -17.62 25.80 5.97
C SER A 734 -17.44 25.75 4.45
N SER A 735 -16.93 24.64 3.93
CA SER A 735 -16.78 24.40 2.50
C SER A 735 -18.13 24.12 1.83
N CYS A 736 -19.00 23.34 2.49
CA CYS A 736 -20.35 23.05 2.01
C CYS A 736 -21.25 24.29 1.99
N ILE A 737 -21.24 25.11 3.05
CA ILE A 737 -22.01 26.37 3.12
C ILE A 737 -21.61 27.31 1.98
N ARG A 738 -20.31 27.43 1.69
CA ARG A 738 -19.78 28.27 0.60
C ARG A 738 -20.23 27.78 -0.79
N VAL A 739 -20.23 26.45 -1.02
CA VAL A 739 -20.70 25.84 -2.27
C VAL A 739 -22.22 25.93 -2.43
N TYR A 740 -22.97 25.88 -1.33
CA TYR A 740 -24.42 26.13 -1.30
C TYR A 740 -24.74 27.60 -1.66
N GLY A 741 -23.99 28.54 -1.08
CA GLY A 741 -24.14 29.98 -1.29
C GLY A 741 -23.94 30.47 -2.72
N TYR A 742 -23.34 29.66 -3.59
CA TYR A 742 -23.28 29.92 -5.03
C TYR A 742 -24.64 29.96 -5.74
N GLY A 743 -25.66 29.31 -5.17
CA GLY A 743 -27.05 29.41 -5.63
C GLY A 743 -27.98 30.04 -4.59
N LYS A 744 -27.79 29.73 -3.29
CA LYS A 744 -28.63 30.22 -2.19
C LYS A 744 -27.84 31.14 -1.26
N THR A 745 -27.43 32.30 -1.78
CA THR A 745 -26.46 33.20 -1.12
C THR A 745 -26.92 33.69 0.26
N GLN A 746 -28.18 34.04 0.46
CA GLN A 746 -28.65 34.52 1.76
C GLN A 746 -28.80 33.38 2.79
N ASP A 747 -29.51 32.31 2.45
CA ASP A 747 -29.69 31.16 3.34
C ASP A 747 -28.35 30.43 3.68
N ALA A 748 -27.32 30.59 2.84
CA ALA A 748 -25.96 30.19 3.19
C ALA A 748 -25.31 31.09 4.27
N LYS A 749 -25.53 32.41 4.25
CA LYS A 749 -25.10 33.31 5.33
C LYS A 749 -25.85 33.01 6.63
N ASP A 750 -27.15 32.76 6.55
CA ASP A 750 -27.98 32.43 7.71
C ASP A 750 -27.50 31.11 8.35
N LYS A 751 -27.11 30.11 7.55
CA LYS A 751 -26.45 28.88 8.03
C LYS A 751 -25.03 29.07 8.54
N ALA A 752 -24.25 30.03 8.00
CA ALA A 752 -22.94 30.38 8.57
C ALA A 752 -23.10 31.00 9.97
N LEU A 753 -24.08 31.88 10.15
CA LEU A 753 -24.41 32.48 11.44
C LEU A 753 -24.91 31.43 12.45
N LEU A 754 -25.77 30.50 12.03
CA LEU A 754 -26.20 29.38 12.88
C LEU A 754 -25.02 28.47 13.27
N ALA A 755 -24.10 28.20 12.34
CA ALA A 755 -22.89 27.43 12.62
C ALA A 755 -21.94 28.13 13.59
N SER A 756 -21.79 29.47 13.52
CA SER A 756 -20.93 30.19 14.47
C SER A 756 -21.50 30.18 15.90
N GLN A 757 -22.83 30.24 16.04
CA GLN A 757 -23.53 30.16 17.32
C GLN A 757 -23.46 28.75 17.94
N LEU A 758 -23.65 27.70 17.15
CA LEU A 758 -23.64 26.31 17.63
C LEU A 758 -22.22 25.78 17.90
N PHE A 759 -21.21 26.28 17.19
CA PHE A 759 -19.82 25.83 17.28
C PHE A 759 -18.87 27.00 17.60
N PRO A 760 -18.98 27.63 18.79
CA PRO A 760 -18.26 28.86 19.13
C PRO A 760 -16.73 28.73 19.12
N THR A 761 -16.20 27.52 19.30
CA THR A 761 -14.76 27.19 19.12
C THR A 761 -14.26 27.41 17.70
N SER A 762 -15.17 27.50 16.72
CA SER A 762 -14.91 27.67 15.30
C SER A 762 -15.63 28.89 14.70
N ALA A 763 -16.24 29.76 15.53
CA ALA A 763 -17.09 30.87 15.07
C ALA A 763 -16.42 31.75 13.98
N VAL A 764 -15.14 32.08 14.20
CA VAL A 764 -14.31 32.89 13.28
C VAL A 764 -14.30 32.33 11.85
N LEU A 765 -14.31 31.01 11.67
CA LEU A 765 -14.29 30.35 10.35
C LEU A 765 -15.57 30.63 9.53
N PHE A 766 -16.70 30.85 10.22
CA PHE A 766 -17.99 31.14 9.60
C PHE A 766 -18.25 32.65 9.50
N GLU A 767 -17.85 33.42 10.52
CA GLU A 767 -17.98 34.88 10.56
C GLU A 767 -17.10 35.59 9.53
N SER A 768 -15.91 35.05 9.23
CA SER A 768 -15.04 35.55 8.16
C SER A 768 -15.33 34.92 6.79
N MET A 769 -16.47 34.27 6.59
CA MET A 769 -16.76 33.57 5.33
C MET A 769 -17.30 34.50 4.25
N GLU A 770 -16.52 34.68 3.19
CA GLU A 770 -16.99 35.29 1.95
C GLU A 770 -18.02 34.39 1.24
N ILE A 771 -19.28 34.82 1.23
CA ILE A 771 -20.41 34.15 0.59
C ILE A 771 -21.03 35.11 -0.44
N TYR A 772 -20.76 34.85 -1.72
CA TYR A 772 -21.18 35.65 -2.86
C TYR A 772 -21.92 34.79 -3.91
N PRO A 773 -22.84 35.38 -4.71
CA PRO A 773 -23.47 34.67 -5.82
C PRO A 773 -22.43 34.19 -6.84
N TRP A 774 -22.71 33.08 -7.52
CA TRP A 774 -21.81 32.55 -8.54
C TRP A 774 -21.73 33.49 -9.75
N ASN A 775 -20.58 34.15 -9.95
CA ASN A 775 -20.35 34.94 -11.16
C ASN A 775 -20.36 34.03 -12.39
N SER A 776 -21.44 34.11 -13.17
CA SER A 776 -21.61 33.34 -14.40
C SER A 776 -20.61 33.76 -15.49
N CYS A 777 -20.20 35.04 -15.49
CA CYS A 777 -19.37 35.65 -16.52
C CYS A 777 -17.89 35.65 -16.14
N LYS A 778 -17.18 34.58 -16.52
CA LYS A 778 -15.74 34.44 -16.28
C LYS A 778 -14.93 35.21 -17.33
N THR A 779 -13.92 35.94 -16.89
CA THR A 779 -12.95 36.62 -17.79
C THR A 779 -12.31 35.68 -18.81
N SER A 780 -12.17 34.39 -18.49
CA SER A 780 -11.68 33.37 -19.42
C SER A 780 -12.57 33.09 -20.63
N PHE A 781 -13.84 33.55 -20.64
CA PHE A 781 -14.76 33.49 -21.79
C PHE A 781 -14.52 34.61 -22.82
N ALA A 782 -13.68 35.61 -22.50
CA ALA A 782 -13.46 36.80 -23.31
C ALA A 782 -13.25 36.50 -24.81
N GLY A 783 -14.17 36.98 -25.65
CA GLY A 783 -14.07 36.91 -27.10
C GLY A 783 -14.17 35.51 -27.73
N ARG A 784 -14.60 34.48 -26.98
CA ARG A 784 -14.72 33.09 -27.49
C ARG A 784 -15.90 32.83 -28.43
N GLY A 785 -16.75 33.82 -28.69
CA GLY A 785 -17.82 33.72 -29.68
C GLY A 785 -19.10 33.05 -29.17
N GLN A 786 -20.00 32.75 -30.12
CA GLN A 786 -21.41 32.36 -29.90
C GLN A 786 -21.65 31.18 -28.92
N ARG A 787 -20.64 30.34 -28.64
CA ARG A 787 -20.73 29.18 -27.73
C ARG A 787 -20.39 29.47 -26.26
N TYR A 788 -20.03 30.72 -25.91
CA TYR A 788 -19.61 31.11 -24.56
C TYR A 788 -20.31 32.38 -24.09
N SER A 789 -21.61 32.26 -23.81
CA SER A 789 -22.38 33.27 -23.10
C SER A 789 -22.54 32.93 -21.61
N CYS A 790 -23.04 33.90 -20.84
CA CYS A 790 -23.30 33.77 -19.41
C CYS A 790 -24.66 34.42 -19.06
N ARG A 791 -25.30 33.96 -17.97
CA ARG A 791 -26.51 34.55 -17.38
C ARG A 791 -26.41 34.44 -15.86
N ASP A 792 -26.57 35.54 -15.15
CA ASP A 792 -26.67 35.51 -13.69
C ASP A 792 -28.09 35.09 -13.26
N ARG A 793 -28.21 34.63 -12.00
CA ARG A 793 -29.50 34.34 -11.36
C ARG A 793 -29.84 35.44 -10.36
N PHE A 794 -31.11 35.56 -10.01
CA PHE A 794 -31.53 36.50 -8.98
C PHE A 794 -31.33 35.87 -7.59
N LEU A 795 -31.02 36.70 -6.59
CA LEU A 795 -30.60 36.30 -5.25
C LEU A 795 -31.74 35.68 -4.43
N GLU A 796 -32.98 36.16 -4.63
CA GLU A 796 -34.16 35.69 -3.91
C GLU A 796 -34.96 34.63 -4.71
N ASN A 797 -34.91 34.66 -6.05
CA ASN A 797 -35.64 33.71 -6.90
C ASN A 797 -34.81 33.17 -8.09
N ASP A 798 -34.35 31.91 -7.98
CA ASP A 798 -33.60 31.17 -9.02
C ASP A 798 -34.36 30.95 -10.35
N GLU A 799 -35.68 31.12 -10.37
CA GLU A 799 -36.48 31.00 -11.60
C GLU A 799 -36.19 32.17 -12.55
N PHE A 800 -35.93 33.36 -12.01
CA PHE A 800 -35.54 34.55 -12.78
C PHE A 800 -34.04 34.61 -13.03
N ARG A 801 -33.67 35.13 -14.20
CA ARG A 801 -32.29 35.23 -14.67
C ARG A 801 -32.06 36.54 -15.39
N GLY A 802 -30.84 37.06 -15.29
CA GLY A 802 -30.40 38.18 -16.09
C GLY A 802 -30.33 37.87 -17.59
N PRO A 803 -30.25 38.91 -18.44
CA PRO A 803 -30.12 38.77 -19.89
C PRO A 803 -28.88 37.95 -20.28
N GLU A 804 -28.88 37.39 -21.47
CA GLU A 804 -27.72 36.66 -21.98
C GLU A 804 -26.54 37.60 -22.26
N LEU A 805 -25.41 37.39 -21.61
CA LEU A 805 -24.22 38.23 -21.66
C LEU A 805 -23.07 37.56 -22.44
N LEU A 806 -22.23 38.39 -23.07
CA LEU A 806 -20.97 38.02 -23.73
C LEU A 806 -19.81 38.73 -23.05
N VAL A 807 -18.77 37.98 -22.67
CA VAL A 807 -17.56 38.57 -22.06
C VAL A 807 -16.68 39.16 -23.17
N ILE A 808 -16.33 40.44 -23.04
CA ILE A 808 -15.59 41.17 -24.07
C ILE A 808 -14.09 41.24 -23.72
N PRO A 809 -13.16 41.01 -24.67
CA PRO A 809 -11.73 41.17 -24.42
C PRO A 809 -11.38 42.58 -23.94
N ASN A 810 -10.87 42.70 -22.72
CA ASN A 810 -10.34 43.95 -22.18
C ASN A 810 -8.88 44.17 -22.60
N SER A 811 -8.48 45.43 -22.73
CA SER A 811 -7.07 45.79 -22.91
C SER A 811 -6.38 45.91 -21.54
N PRO A 812 -5.03 45.83 -21.44
CA PRO A 812 -4.34 46.08 -20.18
C PRO A 812 -4.70 47.46 -19.60
N GLY A 813 -5.15 47.49 -18.34
CA GLY A 813 -5.64 48.71 -17.68
C GLY A 813 -7.12 49.06 -17.95
N GLU A 814 -7.84 48.29 -18.77
CA GLU A 814 -9.30 48.40 -18.90
C GLU A 814 -9.99 47.40 -17.98
N GLN A 815 -11.01 47.87 -17.25
CA GLN A 815 -11.89 46.99 -16.46
C GLN A 815 -12.56 45.95 -17.36
N ALA A 816 -12.57 44.69 -16.92
CA ALA A 816 -13.26 43.63 -17.64
C ALA A 816 -14.78 43.82 -17.56
N TYR A 817 -15.48 43.48 -18.64
CA TYR A 817 -16.93 43.63 -18.70
C TYR A 817 -17.58 42.57 -19.60
N ALA A 818 -18.86 42.34 -19.37
CA ALA A 818 -19.72 41.58 -20.26
C ALA A 818 -20.90 42.46 -20.72
N ILE A 819 -21.39 42.26 -21.95
CA ILE A 819 -22.48 43.03 -22.56
C ILE A 819 -23.58 42.09 -23.04
N SER A 820 -24.84 42.53 -23.07
CA SER A 820 -25.92 41.65 -23.54
C SER A 820 -25.75 41.24 -25.01
N LYS A 821 -25.84 39.93 -25.26
CA LYS A 821 -25.75 39.26 -26.56
C LYS A 821 -26.81 39.76 -27.54
N TYR A 822 -27.97 40.10 -26.98
CA TYR A 822 -29.15 40.63 -27.64
C TYR A 822 -29.45 42.05 -27.13
N GLU A 823 -30.27 42.79 -27.88
CA GLU A 823 -31.01 43.95 -27.39
C GLU A 823 -31.95 43.51 -26.25
N ILE A 824 -32.21 44.33 -25.23
CA ILE A 824 -33.17 43.96 -24.18
C ILE A 824 -34.57 43.85 -24.79
N SER A 825 -35.28 42.76 -24.52
CA SER A 825 -36.61 42.50 -25.08
C SER A 825 -37.73 43.18 -24.29
N GLU A 826 -38.88 43.42 -24.94
CA GLU A 826 -40.12 43.81 -24.24
C GLU A 826 -40.51 42.77 -23.17
N SER A 827 -40.22 41.47 -23.36
CA SER A 827 -40.47 40.44 -22.34
C SER A 827 -39.63 40.67 -21.08
N GLU A 828 -38.30 40.75 -21.20
CA GLU A 828 -37.40 41.01 -20.06
C GLU A 828 -37.69 42.36 -19.39
N PHE A 829 -38.15 43.35 -20.15
CA PHE A 829 -38.52 44.66 -19.62
C PHE A 829 -39.89 44.66 -18.92
N ASN A 830 -40.82 43.80 -19.35
CA ASN A 830 -42.10 43.61 -18.68
C ASN A 830 -41.94 42.90 -17.33
N ASP A 831 -41.00 41.96 -17.19
CA ASP A 831 -40.62 41.37 -15.90
C ASP A 831 -40.11 42.45 -14.92
N PHE A 832 -39.23 43.35 -15.39
CA PHE A 832 -38.78 44.52 -14.63
C PHE A 832 -39.95 45.42 -14.20
N CYS A 833 -40.86 45.76 -15.10
CA CYS A 833 -42.03 46.59 -14.77
C CYS A 833 -42.94 45.91 -13.73
N ALA A 834 -43.17 44.59 -13.87
CA ALA A 834 -44.02 43.83 -12.95
C ALA A 834 -43.41 43.70 -11.54
N GLN A 835 -42.09 43.50 -11.43
CA GLN A 835 -41.41 43.30 -10.15
C GLN A 835 -41.07 44.63 -9.45
N SER A 836 -40.51 45.61 -10.18
CA SER A 836 -40.10 46.90 -9.61
C SER A 836 -41.25 47.89 -9.37
N GLN A 837 -42.39 47.70 -10.05
CA GLN A 837 -43.54 48.62 -10.07
C GLN A 837 -43.22 50.05 -10.58
N LEU A 838 -42.02 50.29 -11.12
CA LEU A 838 -41.59 51.59 -11.67
C LEU A 838 -42.24 51.92 -13.03
N CYS A 839 -42.85 50.93 -13.67
CA CYS A 839 -43.59 51.06 -14.92
C CYS A 839 -44.71 50.01 -14.99
N SER A 840 -45.68 50.21 -15.88
CA SER A 840 -46.67 49.17 -16.22
C SER A 840 -46.13 48.30 -17.35
N PRO A 841 -46.24 46.95 -17.27
CA PRO A 841 -45.97 46.06 -18.39
C PRO A 841 -46.80 46.44 -19.63
N SER A 842 -46.25 46.23 -20.82
CA SER A 842 -46.97 46.39 -22.08
C SER A 842 -47.87 45.18 -22.36
N SER A 843 -48.79 45.34 -23.31
CA SER A 843 -49.55 44.22 -23.89
C SER A 843 -48.72 43.36 -24.86
N ASN A 844 -47.43 43.64 -25.04
CA ASN A 844 -46.55 42.96 -25.97
C ASN A 844 -45.49 42.14 -25.21
N SER A 845 -45.73 40.83 -25.06
CA SER A 845 -44.77 39.87 -24.50
C SER A 845 -43.82 39.26 -25.55
N GLY A 846 -43.72 39.88 -26.74
CA GLY A 846 -42.86 39.38 -27.82
C GLY A 846 -41.36 39.54 -27.53
N ASN A 847 -40.55 38.64 -28.09
CA ASN A 847 -39.09 38.66 -28.01
C ASN A 847 -38.45 39.76 -28.91
N ILE A 848 -39.04 40.96 -28.98
CA ILE A 848 -38.58 42.10 -29.80
C ILE A 848 -37.95 43.19 -28.93
N PRO A 849 -37.09 44.08 -29.46
CA PRO A 849 -36.44 45.12 -28.67
C PRO A 849 -37.44 46.05 -27.96
N VAL A 850 -37.20 46.32 -26.68
CA VAL A 850 -37.89 47.41 -25.96
C VAL A 850 -37.49 48.75 -26.57
N THR A 851 -38.49 49.53 -27.00
CA THR A 851 -38.28 50.84 -27.66
C THR A 851 -39.35 51.84 -27.20
N GLY A 852 -39.16 53.14 -27.48
CA GLY A 852 -40.16 54.17 -27.15
C GLY A 852 -40.33 54.44 -25.65
N ARG A 853 -39.36 54.05 -24.82
CA ARG A 853 -39.35 54.32 -23.36
C ARG A 853 -38.33 55.40 -23.02
N SER A 854 -38.47 56.05 -21.87
CA SER A 854 -37.49 57.01 -21.38
C SER A 854 -36.17 56.34 -21.00
N ILE A 855 -35.06 57.06 -21.22
CA ILE A 855 -33.71 56.56 -20.94
C ILE A 855 -33.50 56.36 -19.44
N ASP A 856 -34.23 57.09 -18.59
CA ASP A 856 -34.20 56.90 -17.14
C ASP A 856 -34.85 55.58 -16.71
N LEU A 857 -35.88 55.07 -17.40
CA LEU A 857 -36.38 53.71 -17.16
C LEU A 857 -35.37 52.64 -17.60
N PHE A 858 -34.59 52.87 -18.67
CA PHE A 858 -33.49 51.97 -19.06
C PHE A 858 -32.36 51.96 -18.01
N ARG A 859 -32.11 53.08 -17.32
CA ARG A 859 -31.20 53.14 -16.17
C ARG A 859 -31.76 52.39 -14.96
N SER A 860 -33.05 52.58 -14.63
CA SER A 860 -33.71 51.87 -13.54
C SER A 860 -33.73 50.35 -13.74
N TYR A 861 -33.89 49.88 -14.99
CA TYR A 861 -33.75 48.45 -15.33
C TYR A 861 -32.36 47.91 -14.94
N ALA A 862 -31.29 48.62 -15.31
CA ALA A 862 -29.92 48.20 -14.98
C ALA A 862 -29.63 48.26 -13.46
N GLN A 863 -30.18 49.25 -12.75
CA GLN A 863 -30.08 49.35 -11.29
C GLN A 863 -30.84 48.22 -10.58
N TRP A 864 -32.05 47.90 -11.03
CA TRP A 864 -32.83 46.77 -10.52
C TRP A 864 -32.11 45.45 -10.76
N LEU A 865 -31.65 45.20 -11.99
CA LEU A 865 -30.85 44.02 -12.32
C LEU A 865 -29.57 43.91 -11.48
N SER A 866 -29.03 45.04 -11.01
CA SER A 866 -27.90 45.05 -10.07
C SER A 866 -28.30 44.60 -8.66
N SER A 867 -29.41 45.09 -8.12
CA SER A 867 -29.91 44.66 -6.81
C SER A 867 -30.35 43.20 -6.80
N GLU A 868 -31.02 42.74 -7.85
CA GLU A 868 -31.51 41.36 -7.96
C GLU A 868 -30.37 40.34 -8.07
N THR A 869 -29.28 40.66 -8.79
CA THR A 869 -28.20 39.69 -9.06
C THR A 869 -26.98 39.84 -8.13
N GLY A 870 -26.84 40.96 -7.43
CA GLY A 870 -25.66 41.28 -6.63
C GLY A 870 -24.41 41.65 -7.44
N PHE A 871 -24.56 41.99 -8.73
CA PHE A 871 -23.47 42.45 -9.60
C PHE A 871 -23.74 43.86 -10.13
N GLU A 872 -22.70 44.60 -10.55
CA GLU A 872 -22.87 45.96 -11.07
C GLU A 872 -23.25 45.94 -12.56
N TYR A 873 -24.47 46.39 -12.87
CA TYR A 873 -25.00 46.56 -14.23
C TYR A 873 -25.27 48.04 -14.57
N GLN A 874 -24.93 48.45 -15.79
CA GLN A 874 -25.14 49.81 -16.29
C GLN A 874 -25.45 49.83 -17.81
N LEU A 875 -25.80 51.01 -18.34
CA LEU A 875 -25.83 51.23 -19.79
C LEU A 875 -24.41 51.25 -20.37
N PRO A 876 -24.16 50.72 -21.58
CA PRO A 876 -22.84 50.76 -22.21
C PRO A 876 -22.37 52.19 -22.49
N SER A 877 -21.08 52.45 -22.24
CA SER A 877 -20.42 53.57 -22.93
C SER A 877 -20.25 53.27 -24.42
N TYR A 878 -20.21 54.31 -25.26
CA TYR A 878 -19.98 54.13 -26.70
C TYR A 878 -18.70 53.34 -27.00
N LYS A 879 -17.63 53.54 -26.20
CA LYS A 879 -16.40 52.75 -26.32
C LYS A 879 -16.63 51.25 -26.05
N GLN A 880 -17.40 50.90 -25.03
CA GLN A 880 -17.72 49.51 -24.71
C GLN A 880 -18.63 48.86 -25.77
N TRP A 881 -19.62 49.61 -26.25
CA TRP A 881 -20.52 49.20 -27.33
C TRP A 881 -19.75 48.96 -28.63
N TYR A 882 -19.01 49.96 -29.10
CA TYR A 882 -18.27 49.91 -30.37
C TYR A 882 -17.24 48.78 -30.37
N LYS A 883 -16.52 48.58 -29.25
CA LYS A 883 -15.59 47.45 -29.11
C LYS A 883 -16.31 46.11 -29.31
N ALA A 884 -17.44 45.92 -28.62
CA ALA A 884 -18.23 44.69 -28.69
C ALA A 884 -18.87 44.47 -30.08
N ALA A 885 -19.44 45.51 -30.68
CA ALA A 885 -20.13 45.46 -31.96
C ALA A 885 -19.17 45.25 -33.14
N ALA A 886 -17.99 45.89 -33.11
CA ALA A 886 -16.97 45.73 -34.13
C ALA A 886 -16.21 44.40 -34.06
N ALA A 887 -16.07 43.80 -32.86
CA ALA A 887 -15.41 42.51 -32.62
C ALA A 887 -14.13 42.27 -33.45
N ASN A 888 -13.14 43.15 -33.27
CA ASN A 888 -11.90 43.23 -34.07
C ASN A 888 -12.13 43.41 -35.58
N GLN A 889 -12.93 44.41 -35.96
CA GLN A 889 -13.25 44.77 -37.36
C GLN A 889 -13.84 43.59 -38.18
N SER A 890 -14.74 42.84 -37.54
CA SER A 890 -15.55 41.83 -38.23
C SER A 890 -16.44 42.48 -39.30
N PRO A 891 -16.66 41.84 -40.46
CA PRO A 891 -17.65 42.30 -41.43
C PRO A 891 -19.04 42.42 -40.78
N LEU A 892 -19.77 43.49 -41.10
CA LEU A 892 -21.15 43.67 -40.66
C LEU A 892 -22.03 42.56 -41.22
N ASP A 893 -23.04 42.14 -40.45
CA ASP A 893 -24.06 41.23 -40.96
C ASP A 893 -24.75 41.85 -42.19
N SER A 894 -24.74 41.13 -43.32
CA SER A 894 -25.54 41.45 -44.51
C SER A 894 -27.03 41.14 -44.29
N GLY A 895 -27.31 40.24 -43.34
CA GLY A 895 -28.60 39.93 -42.74
C GLY A 895 -29.16 40.99 -41.79
N ARG A 896 -28.43 42.05 -41.44
CA ARG A 896 -28.90 43.07 -40.47
C ARG A 896 -30.21 43.76 -40.85
N ASN A 897 -31.01 44.13 -39.84
CA ASN A 897 -32.33 44.73 -40.04
C ASN A 897 -32.25 46.26 -40.17
N CYS A 898 -32.07 46.76 -41.40
CA CYS A 898 -32.11 48.17 -41.76
C CYS A 898 -32.86 48.35 -43.09
N THR A 899 -33.30 49.57 -43.42
CA THR A 899 -34.13 49.84 -44.60
C THR A 899 -33.36 49.57 -45.89
N LEU A 900 -33.86 48.65 -46.70
CA LEU A 900 -33.36 48.37 -48.04
C LEU A 900 -34.53 48.16 -49.00
N ASN A 901 -34.52 48.92 -50.11
CA ASN A 901 -35.48 48.79 -51.20
C ASN A 901 -34.71 48.72 -52.52
N SER A 902 -34.51 47.50 -53.05
CA SER A 902 -33.73 47.30 -54.28
C SER A 902 -34.19 46.06 -55.04
N ARG A 903 -34.36 46.20 -56.37
CA ARG A 903 -34.73 45.11 -57.30
C ARG A 903 -35.96 44.28 -56.86
N GLY A 904 -36.91 44.89 -56.17
CA GLY A 904 -38.12 44.24 -55.65
C GLY A 904 -38.00 43.64 -54.24
N ILE A 905 -36.80 43.61 -53.66
CA ILE A 905 -36.60 43.23 -52.25
C ILE A 905 -36.85 44.46 -51.37
N ARG A 906 -37.77 44.32 -50.41
CA ARG A 906 -37.95 45.25 -49.29
C ARG A 906 -37.48 44.62 -47.98
N LYS A 907 -36.89 45.44 -47.10
CA LYS A 907 -36.42 45.06 -45.77
C LYS A 907 -36.39 46.30 -44.86
N GLY A 908 -36.55 46.12 -43.55
CA GLY A 908 -36.49 47.21 -42.55
C GLY A 908 -37.82 47.89 -42.22
N ASP A 909 -38.94 47.38 -42.72
CA ASP A 909 -40.26 48.00 -42.49
C ASP A 909 -40.82 47.73 -41.05
N SER A 910 -40.14 46.91 -40.21
CA SER A 910 -40.50 46.68 -38.80
C SER A 910 -39.30 46.21 -37.95
N LEU A 911 -39.47 46.23 -36.61
CA LEU A 911 -38.62 45.46 -35.70
C LEU A 911 -38.72 43.94 -35.99
N LEU A 912 -37.66 43.22 -35.67
CA LEU A 912 -37.56 41.76 -35.67
C LEU A 912 -37.19 41.27 -34.26
N PRO A 913 -37.36 39.97 -33.95
CA PRO A 913 -36.93 39.40 -32.69
C PRO A 913 -35.44 39.65 -32.38
N VAL A 914 -35.10 39.86 -31.11
CA VAL A 914 -33.75 40.28 -30.65
C VAL A 914 -32.67 39.24 -30.97
N ASP A 915 -33.08 37.98 -31.11
CA ASP A 915 -32.27 36.79 -31.44
C ASP A 915 -32.19 36.49 -32.95
N MET A 916 -32.94 37.22 -33.79
CA MET A 916 -32.93 37.05 -35.23
C MET A 916 -31.84 37.89 -35.91
N GLY A 917 -30.76 37.25 -36.36
CA GLY A 917 -29.68 37.86 -37.13
C GLY A 917 -28.36 37.07 -37.01
N ALA A 918 -27.31 37.45 -37.74
CA ALA A 918 -26.00 36.84 -37.55
C ALA A 918 -25.24 37.51 -36.39
N GLY A 919 -24.83 36.69 -35.42
CA GLY A 919 -23.92 37.14 -34.36
C GLY A 919 -22.52 37.41 -34.90
N ASN A 920 -21.90 38.54 -34.53
CA ASN A 920 -20.52 38.85 -34.94
C ASN A 920 -19.49 37.85 -34.36
N ARG A 921 -18.18 38.05 -34.59
CA ARG A 921 -17.12 37.15 -34.14
C ARG A 921 -17.10 36.88 -32.63
N TRP A 922 -17.64 37.77 -31.80
CA TRP A 922 -17.77 37.56 -30.35
C TRP A 922 -19.17 37.10 -29.92
N GLY A 923 -20.11 37.02 -30.86
CA GLY A 923 -21.46 36.45 -30.69
C GLY A 923 -22.58 37.47 -30.58
N MET A 924 -22.29 38.78 -30.73
CA MET A 924 -23.27 39.85 -30.57
C MET A 924 -24.23 39.89 -31.78
N VAL A 925 -25.49 39.55 -31.54
CA VAL A 925 -26.57 39.54 -32.54
C VAL A 925 -27.20 40.94 -32.61
N ASN A 926 -27.65 41.35 -33.79
CA ASN A 926 -28.12 42.71 -34.08
C ASN A 926 -27.13 43.80 -33.61
N HIS A 927 -25.83 43.57 -33.83
CA HIS A 927 -24.74 44.47 -33.42
C HIS A 927 -24.75 45.83 -34.14
N VAL A 928 -25.44 45.93 -35.28
CA VAL A 928 -25.80 47.17 -35.98
C VAL A 928 -27.11 46.91 -36.71
N GLY A 929 -28.20 47.61 -36.36
CA GLY A 929 -29.52 47.41 -36.96
C GLY A 929 -30.56 46.89 -35.96
N ASN A 930 -31.80 46.73 -36.43
CA ASN A 930 -33.01 46.43 -35.65
C ASN A 930 -33.54 47.62 -34.85
N ALA A 931 -33.04 47.88 -33.64
CA ALA A 931 -33.13 49.18 -32.97
C ALA A 931 -31.76 49.87 -32.95
N GLN A 932 -31.75 51.20 -32.82
CA GLN A 932 -30.52 51.94 -32.51
C GLN A 932 -30.30 51.93 -31.00
N GLU A 933 -29.06 51.80 -30.53
CA GLU A 933 -28.80 51.48 -29.12
C GLU A 933 -28.38 52.71 -28.31
N VAL A 934 -29.02 52.94 -27.16
CA VAL A 934 -28.67 54.04 -26.25
C VAL A 934 -27.33 53.79 -25.58
N VAL A 935 -26.38 54.71 -25.79
CA VAL A 935 -25.02 54.66 -25.24
C VAL A 935 -24.64 55.93 -24.49
N LEU A 936 -23.73 55.79 -23.52
CA LEU A 936 -23.09 56.92 -22.82
C LEU A 936 -21.89 57.43 -23.63
N HIS A 937 -21.94 58.70 -24.07
CA HIS A 937 -20.82 59.41 -24.71
C HIS A 937 -20.39 60.60 -23.81
N PRO A 938 -19.12 61.07 -23.84
CA PRO A 938 -18.69 62.24 -23.08
C PRO A 938 -19.55 63.49 -23.34
N ASP A 939 -19.97 63.69 -24.59
CA ASP A 939 -20.85 64.79 -25.02
C ASP A 939 -22.36 64.53 -24.77
N GLY A 940 -22.68 63.75 -23.75
CA GLY A 940 -24.05 63.35 -23.38
C GLY A 940 -24.56 62.09 -24.08
N LEU A 941 -25.86 61.83 -23.99
CA LEU A 941 -26.48 60.62 -24.53
C LEU A 941 -26.46 60.59 -26.06
N ARG A 942 -26.28 59.40 -26.63
CA ARG A 942 -26.33 59.12 -28.08
C ARG A 942 -27.07 57.82 -28.35
N ALA A 943 -27.58 57.68 -29.57
CA ALA A 943 -28.01 56.42 -30.15
C ALA A 943 -26.97 55.94 -31.16
N ALA A 944 -26.41 54.75 -30.94
CA ALA A 944 -25.38 54.14 -31.78
C ALA A 944 -25.96 53.12 -32.77
N GLY A 945 -25.27 52.96 -33.90
CA GLY A 945 -25.70 52.09 -34.99
C GLY A 945 -26.85 52.69 -35.80
N GLY A 946 -27.75 51.84 -36.28
CA GLY A 946 -28.98 52.24 -36.97
C GLY A 946 -30.13 51.32 -36.57
N SER A 947 -31.34 51.65 -37.00
CA SER A 947 -32.56 50.85 -36.76
C SER A 947 -33.15 50.35 -38.08
N HIS A 948 -34.19 49.53 -37.99
CA HIS A 948 -34.98 49.06 -39.13
C HIS A 948 -35.38 50.21 -40.09
N ALA A 949 -35.75 51.37 -39.54
CA ALA A 949 -36.13 52.59 -40.27
C ALA A 949 -34.95 53.47 -40.75
N VAL A 950 -33.70 53.00 -40.70
CA VAL A 950 -32.50 53.70 -41.23
C VAL A 950 -32.01 53.01 -42.50
N ALA A 951 -31.69 53.78 -43.54
CA ALA A 951 -31.15 53.25 -44.80
C ALA A 951 -29.88 52.40 -44.58
N MET A 952 -29.79 51.26 -45.27
CA MET A 952 -28.73 50.25 -45.11
C MET A 952 -27.29 50.79 -45.21
N GLU A 953 -27.08 51.84 -46.01
CA GLU A 953 -25.82 52.57 -46.16
C GLU A 953 -25.42 53.36 -44.90
N SER A 954 -26.39 54.01 -44.26
CA SER A 954 -26.25 54.75 -43.00
C SER A 954 -26.40 53.85 -41.75
N CYS A 955 -26.52 52.54 -41.95
CA CYS A 955 -26.65 51.53 -40.90
C CYS A 955 -25.32 50.80 -40.71
N ASN A 956 -24.37 51.46 -40.03
CA ASN A 956 -22.99 51.03 -39.82
C ASN A 956 -22.53 51.31 -38.37
N LEU A 957 -21.28 50.96 -38.01
CA LEU A 957 -20.73 51.08 -36.65
C LEU A 957 -20.43 52.52 -36.22
N ASP A 958 -20.14 53.41 -37.16
CA ASP A 958 -19.73 54.79 -36.90
C ASP A 958 -20.94 55.75 -36.79
N SER A 959 -22.14 55.26 -37.14
CA SER A 959 -23.41 55.96 -36.97
C SER A 959 -23.69 56.26 -35.49
N LEU A 960 -23.67 57.55 -35.12
CA LEU A 960 -23.84 58.00 -33.74
C LEU A 960 -24.70 59.28 -33.68
N ASN A 961 -25.99 59.12 -33.35
CA ASN A 961 -26.99 60.19 -33.42
C ASN A 961 -27.29 60.81 -32.03
N PRO A 962 -27.63 62.11 -31.94
CA PRO A 962 -28.20 62.70 -30.73
C PRO A 962 -29.54 62.08 -30.36
N ILE A 963 -29.81 61.92 -29.05
CA ILE A 963 -31.10 61.41 -28.53
C ILE A 963 -31.55 62.20 -27.29
N SER A 964 -32.85 62.36 -27.10
CA SER A 964 -33.47 62.99 -25.93
C SER A 964 -33.76 61.98 -24.82
N THR A 965 -33.83 62.43 -23.56
CA THR A 965 -34.10 61.57 -22.39
C THR A 965 -35.46 60.87 -22.42
N GLY A 966 -36.45 61.43 -23.15
CA GLY A 966 -37.75 60.79 -23.38
C GLY A 966 -37.72 59.55 -24.27
N GLY A 967 -36.61 59.30 -24.98
CA GLY A 967 -36.48 58.21 -25.95
C GLY A 967 -37.19 58.48 -27.29
N ASP A 968 -37.11 57.52 -28.21
CA ASP A 968 -37.92 57.49 -29.43
C ASP A 968 -38.32 56.05 -29.80
N ALA A 969 -39.26 55.90 -30.73
CA ALA A 969 -39.80 54.60 -31.17
C ALA A 969 -38.84 53.74 -32.01
N ARG A 970 -37.56 54.12 -32.10
CA ARG A 970 -36.50 53.38 -32.81
C ARG A 970 -35.34 52.98 -31.89
N SER A 971 -35.29 53.55 -30.69
CA SER A 971 -34.16 53.44 -29.78
C SER A 971 -34.42 52.42 -28.69
N GLY A 972 -33.61 51.37 -28.67
CA GLY A 972 -33.56 50.37 -27.60
C GLY A 972 -32.26 50.46 -26.81
N PHE A 973 -31.95 49.44 -26.01
CA PHE A 973 -30.71 49.43 -25.23
C PHE A 973 -30.19 48.01 -24.97
N ARG A 974 -28.96 47.99 -24.45
CA ARG A 974 -28.27 46.84 -23.88
C ARG A 974 -27.79 47.18 -22.49
N VAL A 975 -27.47 46.16 -21.70
CA VAL A 975 -26.77 46.33 -20.41
C VAL A 975 -25.33 45.82 -20.50
N VAL A 976 -24.47 46.45 -19.70
CA VAL A 976 -23.11 46.00 -19.42
C VAL A 976 -23.02 45.61 -17.95
N LYS A 977 -22.61 44.37 -17.69
CA LYS A 977 -22.13 43.91 -16.38
C LYS A 977 -20.64 44.24 -16.27
N LEU A 978 -20.25 44.92 -15.20
CA LEU A 978 -18.84 45.05 -14.84
C LEU A 978 -18.35 43.77 -14.15
N LEU A 979 -17.11 43.37 -14.44
CA LEU A 979 -16.46 42.21 -13.85
C LEU A 979 -15.34 42.65 -12.90
N PRO A 980 -15.14 41.94 -11.77
CA PRO A 980 -14.01 42.15 -10.86
C PRO A 980 -12.68 41.63 -11.45
#